data_AF-A0A7J6T231-F1
#
_entry.id   AF-A0A7J6T231-F1
#
_cell.length_a   1.000
_cell.length_b   1.000
_cell.length_c   1.000
_cell.angle_alpha   90.00
_cell.angle_beta   90.00
_cell.angle_gamma   90.00
#
_symmetry.space_group_name_H-M   'P 1'
#
loop_
_entity.id
_entity.type
_entity.pdbx_description
1 polymer ?
#
loop_
_entity_poly.entity_id
_entity_poly.type
_entity_poly.pdbx_seq_one_letter_code
_entity_poly.pdbx_strand_id
1 'polypeptide(L)'
;MKGHFERLKFKPALNEIISSVIKAALSLHGSCTAAFRKTAANFHYEFNIRHLAGVFGGLLQAKPTEFTDPEKLVLLWLHESERIYGDRLVSAGDLRKYRGLAAELSKKMFGKFNLAKYFQEKNPEPLVFAPFSKGFDEACYDRIPGVDRLSELLTEALRDYNESNAAMDLVLFEEAMKHVGKITRIISAPSGHALLVGVGGSGRQSLSRLSAFIGQCTTVMIVISGKYSMNDLRTDLQAMYTKAGIKDEGVMFLFTDGQITNEKFLVFINDLLASGDIADLYASEDKDVIRNGVRSACKGAGIPDTPENLWSFFLSRIRKNLHMSICFSPVGDAMRSRARKFPALVNCTVIDWFQPWPKDALRSVGDKFLAEVEQLGPADGALRAGVVDFLPFSFEAVGHQSEKFIEVERRFAYTTPKSFLELIKLYTSMLGKKLLALEDKQYRLSNGLDKLKETAEQVAGLEEVLKEKAVVVEQKAKEADAFAEEVGREKTKVNAEAEKANAESAACEEIAKNVKIQQKSCEEDLAKAIPLVEKAEAALDVLNKKDFQELKSFAKPPAGVDKVCEACMHLMAGIDPSIEVDKKGKVKDTSWKGATKMMGNPEKFLESLKAFKGEIDDGNVPGQNISCARPLTEAEDFTVESMKKKSAAAAGLCEWVINIIMYYDVVITVEPKKQSLREANEMLAGANERLAIVQAQVAELQAKLAKLVAEFDAAIAEKDAVMAEAQKCQNKLEMAQRLIGALGANGVIWEQTVSQIAVDLEVMPGDVLVACSFVSYVGVFTRQYREDCINTFVEFLNKNNVPLSSKCDPLSILASEADMAGWATQGLPSDRVSCENGAIMTNSERWCLIIDPQLQGIAWIKNKEASNNLQITRMGRPKMVATFEASLDQGKTVLIENMGESIDAVLAPVIGRNTIRRGKNRLIKLGDKEINYNPNFRLFMQTKLSNPHYPPEIQAE
;
A
#
# COMPACT_ATOMS: atom_id res chain seq x y z
N MET A 1 3.13 -69.98 -33.77
CA MET A 1 4.44 -69.68 -33.18
C MET A 1 5.60 -70.33 -33.95
N LYS A 2 5.70 -71.67 -34.06
CA LYS A 2 6.80 -72.34 -34.81
C LYS A 2 7.04 -71.77 -36.22
N GLY A 3 5.99 -71.71 -37.04
CA GLY A 3 6.09 -71.12 -38.38
C GLY A 3 6.47 -69.63 -38.42
N HIS A 4 6.20 -68.86 -37.35
CA HIS A 4 6.66 -67.46 -37.26
C HIS A 4 8.17 -67.39 -37.03
N PHE A 5 8.69 -68.21 -36.12
CA PHE A 5 10.11 -68.25 -35.78
C PHE A 5 10.96 -68.84 -36.90
N GLU A 6 10.43 -69.84 -37.62
CA GLU A 6 11.05 -70.40 -38.82
C GLU A 6 11.08 -69.38 -39.97
N ARG A 7 9.94 -68.73 -40.26
CA ARG A 7 9.83 -67.72 -41.33
C ARG A 7 10.76 -66.53 -41.12
N LEU A 8 10.87 -66.06 -39.88
CA LEU A 8 11.72 -64.93 -39.53
C LEU A 8 13.17 -65.32 -39.22
N LYS A 9 13.54 -66.60 -39.36
CA LYS A 9 14.92 -67.10 -39.20
C LYS A 9 15.55 -66.77 -37.83
N PHE A 10 14.85 -67.08 -36.74
CA PHE A 10 15.41 -66.96 -35.38
C PHE A 10 16.56 -67.95 -35.11
N LYS A 11 17.42 -67.64 -34.14
CA LYS A 11 18.55 -68.50 -33.74
C LYS A 11 18.07 -69.90 -33.32
N PRO A 12 18.82 -70.99 -33.63
CA PRO A 12 18.41 -72.37 -33.30
C PRO A 12 18.08 -72.62 -31.82
N ALA A 13 18.84 -72.02 -30.89
CA ALA A 13 18.62 -72.15 -29.45
C ALA A 13 17.22 -71.65 -29.01
N LEU A 14 16.62 -70.70 -29.74
CA LEU A 14 15.26 -70.24 -29.49
C LEU A 14 14.22 -71.24 -29.99
N ASN A 15 14.49 -71.90 -31.12
CA ASN A 15 13.58 -72.92 -31.66
C ASN A 15 13.43 -74.14 -30.74
N GLU A 16 14.49 -74.50 -30.00
CA GLU A 16 14.45 -75.59 -29.03
C GLU A 16 13.53 -75.29 -27.83
N ILE A 17 13.55 -74.04 -27.33
CA ILE A 17 12.79 -73.65 -26.14
C ILE A 17 11.31 -73.35 -26.42
N ILE A 18 10.94 -73.01 -27.67
CA ILE A 18 9.55 -72.71 -28.08
C ILE A 18 8.57 -73.78 -27.62
N SER A 19 8.91 -75.07 -27.75
CA SER A 19 8.07 -76.19 -27.33
C SER A 19 7.72 -76.11 -25.84
N SER A 20 8.71 -75.76 -25.02
CA SER A 20 8.55 -75.61 -23.57
C SER A 20 7.73 -74.38 -23.22
N VAL A 21 7.93 -73.26 -23.93
CA VAL A 21 7.12 -72.03 -23.76
C VAL A 21 5.65 -72.27 -24.09
N ILE A 22 5.35 -72.98 -25.18
CA ILE A 22 3.97 -73.34 -25.55
C ILE A 22 3.32 -74.20 -24.45
N LYS A 23 4.04 -75.23 -23.96
CA LYS A 23 3.54 -76.09 -22.87
C LYS A 23 3.33 -75.29 -21.58
N ALA A 24 4.24 -74.38 -21.25
CA ALA A 24 4.14 -73.53 -20.07
C ALA A 24 2.93 -72.58 -20.18
N ALA A 25 2.71 -71.94 -21.33
CA ALA A 25 1.55 -71.08 -21.56
C ALA A 25 0.22 -71.84 -21.41
N LEU A 26 0.14 -73.06 -21.96
CA LEU A 26 -1.04 -73.92 -21.82
C LEU A 26 -1.28 -74.36 -20.37
N SER A 27 -0.22 -74.77 -19.67
CA SER A 27 -0.32 -75.18 -18.26
C SER A 27 -0.74 -74.01 -17.37
N LEU A 28 -0.16 -72.82 -17.57
CA LEU A 28 -0.50 -71.63 -16.79
C LEU A 28 -1.94 -71.20 -17.03
N HIS A 29 -2.41 -71.26 -18.29
CA HIS A 29 -3.81 -71.00 -18.62
C HIS A 29 -4.77 -71.95 -17.88
N GLY A 30 -4.45 -73.25 -17.87
CA GLY A 30 -5.22 -74.26 -17.13
C GLY A 30 -5.23 -73.98 -15.62
N SER A 31 -4.07 -73.67 -15.04
CA SER A 31 -3.95 -73.31 -13.62
C SER A 31 -4.74 -72.05 -13.26
N CYS A 32 -4.67 -71.00 -14.09
CA CYS A 32 -5.41 -69.75 -13.86
C CYS A 32 -6.92 -69.97 -13.95
N THR A 33 -7.38 -70.72 -14.97
CA THR A 33 -8.79 -71.04 -15.16
C THR A 33 -9.36 -71.86 -13.99
N ALA A 34 -8.55 -72.76 -13.42
CA ALA A 34 -8.96 -73.55 -12.25
C ALA A 34 -8.96 -72.71 -10.96
N ALA A 35 -7.96 -71.84 -10.79
CA ALA A 35 -7.71 -71.08 -9.56
C ALA A 35 -8.60 -69.85 -9.39
N PHE A 36 -8.99 -69.20 -10.50
CA PHE A 36 -9.73 -67.94 -10.53
C PHE A 36 -11.04 -68.14 -11.31
N ARG A 37 -12.16 -68.15 -10.58
CA ARG A 37 -13.49 -68.40 -11.15
C ARG A 37 -14.36 -67.16 -11.08
N LYS A 38 -15.28 -67.06 -12.04
CA LYS A 38 -16.31 -66.04 -12.09
C LYS A 38 -17.21 -66.11 -10.86
N THR A 39 -17.31 -65.01 -10.12
CA THR A 39 -18.23 -64.86 -8.97
C THR A 39 -19.13 -63.65 -9.14
N ALA A 40 -20.07 -63.43 -8.21
CA ALA A 40 -20.94 -62.25 -8.24
C ALA A 40 -20.17 -60.92 -8.05
N ALA A 41 -19.05 -60.95 -7.31
CA ALA A 41 -18.14 -59.83 -7.14
C ALA A 41 -17.12 -59.76 -8.28
N ASN A 42 -16.47 -60.88 -8.60
CA ASN A 42 -15.45 -60.98 -9.65
C ASN A 42 -16.06 -61.57 -10.92
N PHE A 43 -17.03 -60.86 -11.50
CA PHE A 43 -17.77 -61.31 -12.69
C PHE A 43 -16.90 -61.35 -13.96
N HIS A 44 -15.76 -60.66 -13.95
CA HIS A 44 -14.83 -60.57 -15.07
C HIS A 44 -13.70 -61.62 -14.99
N TYR A 45 -13.66 -62.47 -13.95
CA TYR A 45 -12.72 -63.61 -13.86
C TYR A 45 -13.14 -64.73 -14.81
N GLU A 46 -13.05 -64.47 -16.10
CA GLU A 46 -13.39 -65.37 -17.18
C GLU A 46 -12.16 -65.53 -18.08
N PHE A 47 -11.64 -66.77 -18.15
CA PHE A 47 -10.48 -67.10 -18.96
C PHE A 47 -10.91 -68.10 -20.02
N ASN A 48 -10.73 -67.71 -21.28
CA ASN A 48 -11.12 -68.48 -22.46
C ASN A 48 -9.96 -68.50 -23.47
N ILE A 49 -10.14 -69.19 -24.58
CA ILE A 49 -9.09 -69.36 -25.59
C ILE A 49 -8.61 -68.04 -26.21
N ARG A 50 -9.44 -66.98 -26.18
CA ARG A 50 -9.04 -65.64 -26.64
C ARG A 50 -7.96 -65.02 -25.75
N HIS A 51 -8.02 -65.26 -24.45
CA HIS A 51 -6.99 -64.81 -23.51
C HIS A 51 -5.65 -65.50 -23.81
N LEU A 52 -5.70 -66.82 -24.02
CA LEU A 52 -4.52 -67.57 -24.44
C LEU A 52 -3.98 -67.07 -25.80
N ALA A 53 -4.86 -66.77 -26.75
CA ALA A 53 -4.47 -66.16 -28.02
C ALA A 53 -3.83 -64.78 -27.83
N GLY A 54 -4.28 -64.00 -26.84
CA GLY A 54 -3.66 -62.73 -26.46
C GLY A 54 -2.21 -62.88 -25.97
N VAL A 55 -1.92 -63.90 -25.14
CA VAL A 55 -0.55 -64.23 -24.71
C VAL A 55 0.32 -64.57 -25.92
N PHE A 56 -0.20 -65.42 -26.83
CA PHE A 56 0.53 -65.75 -28.05
C PHE A 56 0.67 -64.56 -29.00
N GLY A 57 -0.30 -63.65 -29.06
CA GLY A 57 -0.23 -62.42 -29.84
C GLY A 57 0.94 -61.54 -29.43
N GLY A 58 1.16 -61.38 -28.12
CA GLY A 58 2.33 -60.67 -27.60
C GLY A 58 3.65 -61.40 -27.89
N LEU A 59 3.68 -62.74 -27.73
CA LEU A 59 4.86 -63.54 -28.08
C LEU A 59 5.24 -63.46 -29.56
N LEU A 60 4.27 -63.25 -30.45
CA LEU A 60 4.49 -63.09 -31.88
C LEU A 60 5.04 -61.71 -32.26
N GLN A 61 5.07 -60.74 -31.34
CA GLN A 61 5.74 -59.45 -31.57
C GLN A 61 7.27 -59.55 -31.47
N ALA A 62 7.81 -60.67 -30.97
CA ALA A 62 9.24 -60.90 -30.95
C ALA A 62 9.83 -60.83 -32.37
N LYS A 63 10.99 -60.16 -32.48
CA LYS A 63 11.79 -60.00 -33.70
C LYS A 63 13.19 -60.63 -33.50
N PRO A 64 13.82 -61.18 -34.55
CA PRO A 64 15.13 -61.86 -34.45
C PRO A 64 16.28 -60.95 -33.99
N THR A 65 16.18 -59.64 -34.29
CA THR A 65 17.16 -58.62 -33.97
C THR A 65 17.24 -58.35 -32.46
N GLU A 66 16.10 -58.33 -31.78
CA GLU A 66 16.00 -58.04 -30.34
C GLU A 66 16.09 -59.30 -29.47
N PHE A 67 15.58 -60.43 -29.96
CA PHE A 67 15.49 -61.67 -29.22
C PHE A 67 16.56 -62.66 -29.68
N THR A 68 17.74 -62.55 -29.08
CA THR A 68 18.88 -63.42 -29.37
C THR A 68 19.12 -64.52 -28.32
N ASP A 69 18.53 -64.36 -27.14
CA ASP A 69 18.77 -65.19 -25.96
C ASP A 69 17.48 -65.95 -25.53
N PRO A 70 17.55 -67.28 -25.31
CA PRO A 70 16.44 -68.07 -24.81
C PRO A 70 15.82 -67.59 -23.49
N GLU A 71 16.58 -67.01 -22.57
CA GLU A 71 16.02 -66.50 -21.30
C GLU A 71 15.03 -65.36 -21.58
N LYS A 72 15.42 -64.41 -22.45
CA LYS A 72 14.58 -63.28 -22.84
C LYS A 72 13.22 -63.68 -23.42
N LEU A 73 13.14 -64.81 -24.12
CA LEU A 73 11.86 -65.33 -24.63
C LEU A 73 10.96 -65.87 -23.50
N VAL A 74 11.55 -66.49 -22.48
CA VAL A 74 10.81 -66.93 -21.27
C VAL A 74 10.32 -65.71 -20.48
N LEU A 75 11.15 -64.67 -20.37
CA LEU A 75 10.77 -63.39 -19.76
C LEU A 75 9.60 -62.73 -20.49
N LEU A 76 9.60 -62.75 -21.83
CA LEU A 76 8.48 -62.24 -22.60
C LEU A 76 7.20 -63.04 -22.31
N TRP A 77 7.28 -64.36 -22.23
CA TRP A 77 6.12 -65.19 -21.87
C TRP A 77 5.56 -64.87 -20.49
N LEU A 78 6.44 -64.65 -19.50
CA LEU A 78 6.03 -64.23 -18.16
C LEU A 78 5.33 -62.88 -18.17
N HIS A 79 5.91 -61.89 -18.86
CA HIS A 79 5.32 -60.58 -19.02
C HIS A 79 3.92 -60.67 -19.65
N GLU A 80 3.81 -61.31 -20.82
CA GLU A 80 2.54 -61.43 -21.55
C GLU A 80 1.47 -62.20 -20.76
N SER A 81 1.89 -63.20 -19.99
CA SER A 81 0.99 -63.93 -19.11
C SER A 81 0.48 -63.04 -17.97
N GLU A 82 1.33 -62.19 -17.40
CA GLU A 82 0.92 -61.25 -16.34
C GLU A 82 -0.01 -60.16 -16.88
N ARG A 83 0.26 -59.66 -18.10
CA ARG A 83 -0.60 -58.65 -18.75
C ARG A 83 -2.01 -59.17 -19.06
N ILE A 84 -2.16 -60.46 -19.36
CA ILE A 84 -3.46 -61.05 -19.70
C ILE A 84 -4.19 -61.60 -18.46
N TYR A 85 -3.48 -62.26 -17.56
CA TYR A 85 -4.07 -62.95 -16.41
C TYR A 85 -3.97 -62.11 -15.14
N GLY A 86 -2.79 -61.56 -14.84
CA GLY A 86 -2.53 -60.81 -13.61
C GLY A 86 -3.29 -59.49 -13.56
N ASP A 87 -3.23 -58.68 -14.62
CA ASP A 87 -3.89 -57.36 -14.68
C ASP A 87 -5.43 -57.42 -14.59
N ARG A 88 -6.01 -58.61 -14.81
CA ARG A 88 -7.45 -58.88 -14.66
C ARG A 88 -7.86 -59.11 -13.20
N LEU A 89 -6.91 -59.37 -12.29
CA LEU A 89 -7.20 -59.69 -10.90
C LEU A 89 -7.36 -58.43 -10.04
N VAL A 90 -8.30 -58.47 -9.11
CA VAL A 90 -8.69 -57.35 -8.26
C VAL A 90 -7.91 -57.32 -6.96
N SER A 91 -7.84 -58.45 -6.24
CA SER A 91 -7.32 -58.47 -4.87
C SER A 91 -5.81 -58.71 -4.82
N ALA A 92 -5.13 -58.11 -3.84
CA ALA A 92 -3.71 -58.39 -3.56
C ALA A 92 -3.48 -59.88 -3.22
N GLY A 93 -4.48 -60.56 -2.64
CA GLY A 93 -4.45 -62.00 -2.43
C GLY A 93 -4.42 -62.81 -3.74
N ASP A 94 -5.29 -62.45 -4.68
CA ASP A 94 -5.36 -63.12 -6.00
C ASP A 94 -4.08 -62.90 -6.81
N LEU A 95 -3.54 -61.67 -6.80
CA LEU A 95 -2.27 -61.33 -7.46
C LEU A 95 -1.10 -62.14 -6.89
N ARG A 96 -1.01 -62.26 -5.55
CA ARG A 96 0.00 -63.12 -4.90
C ARG A 96 -0.14 -64.58 -5.31
N LYS A 97 -1.38 -65.10 -5.35
CA LYS A 97 -1.65 -66.47 -5.81
C LYS A 97 -1.24 -66.68 -7.26
N TYR A 98 -1.53 -65.74 -8.16
CA TYR A 98 -1.10 -65.78 -9.55
C TYR A 98 0.43 -65.81 -9.67
N ARG A 99 1.11 -64.91 -8.96
CA ARG A 99 2.59 -64.87 -8.94
C ARG A 99 3.19 -66.18 -8.43
N GLY A 100 2.60 -66.79 -7.40
CA GLY A 100 2.99 -68.11 -6.91
C GLY A 100 2.87 -69.20 -7.98
N LEU A 101 1.72 -69.27 -8.68
CA LEU A 101 1.51 -70.24 -9.76
C LEU A 101 2.51 -70.04 -10.92
N ALA A 102 2.77 -68.79 -11.31
CA ALA A 102 3.73 -68.45 -12.35
C ALA A 102 5.17 -68.82 -11.92
N ALA A 103 5.54 -68.56 -10.67
CA ALA A 103 6.85 -68.87 -10.12
C ALA A 103 7.12 -70.38 -10.05
N GLU A 104 6.15 -71.16 -9.53
CA GLU A 104 6.24 -72.62 -9.45
C GLU A 104 6.39 -73.25 -10.83
N LEU A 105 5.58 -72.83 -11.79
CA LEU A 105 5.64 -73.33 -13.16
C LEU A 105 6.95 -72.95 -13.85
N SER A 106 7.43 -71.73 -13.64
CA SER A 106 8.70 -71.24 -14.18
C SER A 106 9.87 -72.05 -13.64
N LYS A 107 9.90 -72.31 -12.33
CA LYS A 107 10.93 -73.15 -11.71
C LYS A 107 10.91 -74.57 -12.25
N LYS A 108 9.72 -75.15 -12.44
CA LYS A 108 9.55 -76.51 -12.96
C LYS A 108 9.99 -76.66 -14.43
N MET A 109 9.63 -75.71 -15.29
CA MET A 109 9.85 -75.80 -16.74
C MET A 109 11.19 -75.17 -17.19
N PHE A 110 11.68 -74.20 -16.44
CA PHE A 110 12.78 -73.31 -16.84
C PHE A 110 13.81 -73.10 -15.72
N GLY A 111 13.97 -74.05 -14.80
CA GLY A 111 14.88 -73.96 -13.65
C GLY A 111 16.37 -73.71 -13.97
N LYS A 112 16.76 -73.79 -15.25
CA LYS A 112 18.08 -73.38 -15.73
C LYS A 112 18.31 -71.85 -15.76
N PHE A 113 17.24 -71.05 -15.76
CA PHE A 113 17.31 -69.59 -15.75
C PHE A 113 17.04 -69.04 -14.35
N ASN A 114 17.73 -67.95 -13.98
CA ASN A 114 17.52 -67.29 -12.69
C ASN A 114 16.29 -66.36 -12.73
N LEU A 115 15.10 -66.97 -12.70
CA LEU A 115 13.82 -66.25 -12.74
C LEU A 115 13.32 -65.82 -11.36
N ALA A 116 13.97 -66.24 -10.27
CA ALA A 116 13.51 -65.99 -8.90
C ALA A 116 13.44 -64.49 -8.56
N LYS A 117 14.30 -63.67 -9.17
CA LYS A 117 14.38 -62.21 -8.98
C LYS A 117 13.10 -61.45 -9.36
N TYR A 118 12.27 -62.01 -10.24
CA TYR A 118 11.00 -61.39 -10.64
C TYR A 118 9.82 -61.75 -9.72
N PHE A 119 10.00 -62.74 -8.84
CA PHE A 119 8.94 -63.25 -7.95
C PHE A 119 9.23 -63.00 -6.46
N GLN A 120 10.23 -62.19 -6.14
CA GLN A 120 10.58 -61.87 -4.76
C GLN A 120 9.43 -61.14 -4.05
N GLU A 121 9.24 -61.42 -2.76
CA GLU A 121 8.21 -60.75 -1.95
C GLU A 121 8.54 -59.27 -1.71
N LYS A 122 9.82 -58.93 -1.60
CA LYS A 122 10.31 -57.56 -1.43
C LYS A 122 11.04 -57.13 -2.70
N ASN A 123 10.67 -55.97 -3.25
CA ASN A 123 11.29 -55.32 -4.40
C ASN A 123 11.56 -56.26 -5.59
N PRO A 124 10.51 -56.91 -6.15
CA PRO A 124 10.68 -57.73 -7.34
C PRO A 124 11.24 -56.90 -8.50
N GLU A 125 12.16 -57.46 -9.27
CA GLU A 125 12.69 -56.77 -10.45
C GLU A 125 11.53 -56.53 -11.44
N PRO A 126 11.30 -55.29 -11.89
CA PRO A 126 10.16 -54.96 -12.74
C PRO A 126 10.35 -55.57 -14.12
N LEU A 127 9.35 -56.33 -14.57
CA LEU A 127 9.35 -56.99 -15.86
C LEU A 127 8.43 -56.25 -16.84
N VAL A 128 8.98 -55.25 -17.53
CA VAL A 128 8.24 -54.40 -18.46
C VAL A 128 8.77 -54.56 -19.88
N PHE A 129 7.90 -55.01 -20.78
CA PHE A 129 8.11 -54.92 -22.23
C PHE A 129 7.19 -53.84 -22.78
N ALA A 130 7.72 -53.01 -23.66
CA ALA A 130 6.98 -51.89 -24.23
C ALA A 130 7.43 -51.61 -25.67
N PRO A 131 6.53 -51.08 -26.52
CA PRO A 131 6.82 -50.80 -27.93
C PRO A 131 7.74 -49.59 -28.15
N PHE A 132 8.03 -48.82 -27.11
CA PHE A 132 8.88 -47.61 -27.14
C PHE A 132 10.22 -47.82 -26.41
N SER A 133 10.65 -49.08 -26.24
CA SER A 133 11.85 -49.43 -25.46
C SER A 133 13.15 -48.74 -25.91
N LYS A 134 13.27 -48.43 -27.21
CA LYS A 134 14.43 -47.77 -27.84
C LYS A 134 14.17 -46.30 -28.22
N GLY A 135 13.05 -45.72 -27.78
CA GLY A 135 12.61 -44.38 -28.19
C GLY A 135 11.25 -44.39 -28.90
N PHE A 136 10.84 -43.23 -29.42
CA PHE A 136 9.49 -43.00 -29.98
C PHE A 136 9.42 -42.99 -31.51
N ASP A 137 10.56 -42.91 -32.20
CA ASP A 137 10.63 -42.81 -33.66
C ASP A 137 10.30 -44.14 -34.38
N GLU A 138 10.79 -45.25 -33.84
CA GLU A 138 10.53 -46.59 -34.37
C GLU A 138 9.98 -47.52 -33.28
N ALA A 139 8.81 -48.10 -33.54
CA ALA A 139 8.19 -49.06 -32.64
C ALA A 139 9.04 -50.33 -32.50
N CYS A 140 9.69 -50.45 -31.34
CA CYS A 140 10.52 -51.58 -30.94
C CYS A 140 9.97 -52.20 -29.66
N TYR A 141 9.27 -53.33 -29.82
CA TYR A 141 8.77 -54.11 -28.69
C TYR A 141 9.91 -54.89 -28.03
N ASP A 142 10.45 -54.34 -26.94
CA ASP A 142 11.55 -54.95 -26.20
C ASP A 142 11.43 -54.66 -24.68
N ARG A 143 12.25 -55.37 -23.91
CA ARG A 143 12.39 -55.21 -22.46
C ARG A 143 13.06 -53.87 -22.14
N ILE A 144 12.47 -53.11 -21.22
CA ILE A 144 13.08 -51.89 -20.69
C ILE A 144 14.02 -52.26 -19.51
N PRO A 145 15.27 -51.77 -19.51
CA PRO A 145 16.23 -52.06 -18.46
C PRO A 145 15.94 -51.23 -17.20
N GLY A 146 15.00 -51.70 -16.38
CA GLY A 146 14.68 -51.10 -15.07
C GLY A 146 13.71 -49.92 -15.10
N VAL A 147 13.35 -49.44 -13.92
CA VAL A 147 12.35 -48.36 -13.73
C VAL A 147 12.94 -46.99 -14.04
N ASP A 148 14.23 -46.76 -13.79
CA ASP A 148 14.87 -45.46 -14.05
C ASP A 148 14.83 -45.11 -15.54
N ARG A 149 15.18 -46.07 -16.42
CA ARG A 149 15.09 -45.87 -17.87
C ARG A 149 13.66 -45.66 -18.35
N LEU A 150 12.69 -46.36 -17.75
CA LEU A 150 11.28 -46.15 -18.04
C LEU A 150 10.83 -44.74 -17.65
N SER A 151 11.30 -44.25 -16.50
CA SER A 151 11.03 -42.91 -15.98
C SER A 151 11.59 -41.83 -16.89
N GLU A 152 12.85 -41.95 -17.33
CA GLU A 152 13.47 -41.04 -18.29
C GLU A 152 12.63 -40.92 -19.57
N LEU A 153 12.34 -42.06 -20.22
CA LEU A 153 11.58 -42.11 -21.48
C LEU A 153 10.18 -41.49 -21.31
N LEU A 154 9.44 -41.88 -20.28
CA LEU A 154 8.08 -41.38 -20.09
C LEU A 154 8.03 -39.91 -19.66
N THR A 155 9.05 -39.43 -18.94
CA THR A 155 9.17 -38.01 -18.58
C THR A 155 9.46 -37.15 -19.81
N GLU A 156 10.32 -37.63 -20.71
CA GLU A 156 10.56 -37.01 -22.02
C GLU A 156 9.26 -36.95 -22.85
N ALA A 157 8.55 -38.08 -22.99
CA ALA A 157 7.27 -38.11 -23.70
C ALA A 157 6.20 -37.18 -23.10
N LEU A 158 6.15 -37.07 -21.77
CA LEU A 158 5.22 -36.17 -21.09
C LEU A 158 5.57 -34.70 -21.35
N ARG A 159 6.86 -34.36 -21.40
CA ARG A 159 7.33 -33.03 -21.75
C ARG A 159 6.93 -32.68 -23.18
N ASP A 160 7.20 -33.56 -24.14
CA ASP A 160 6.87 -33.34 -25.55
C ASP A 160 5.35 -33.21 -25.76
N TYR A 161 4.57 -34.04 -25.06
CA TYR A 161 3.11 -33.92 -25.04
C TYR A 161 2.68 -32.53 -24.55
N ASN A 162 3.26 -32.04 -23.45
CA ASN A 162 2.91 -30.77 -22.82
C ASN A 162 3.31 -29.54 -23.66
N GLU A 163 4.32 -29.67 -24.54
CA GLU A 163 4.69 -28.63 -25.49
C GLU A 163 3.68 -28.49 -26.64
N SER A 164 3.11 -29.62 -27.08
CA SER A 164 2.19 -29.66 -28.24
C SER A 164 0.70 -29.63 -27.88
N ASN A 165 0.34 -30.01 -26.65
CA ASN A 165 -1.04 -30.19 -26.20
C ASN A 165 -1.30 -29.43 -24.89
N ALA A 166 -2.55 -29.46 -24.41
CA ALA A 166 -2.88 -28.93 -23.10
C ALA A 166 -2.08 -29.67 -22.01
N ALA A 167 -1.30 -28.92 -21.23
CA ALA A 167 -0.38 -29.46 -20.24
C ALA A 167 -1.08 -30.39 -19.24
N MET A 168 -0.55 -31.60 -19.08
CA MET A 168 -0.90 -32.57 -18.06
C MET A 168 0.21 -32.61 -17.00
N ASP A 169 -0.15 -32.28 -15.77
CA ASP A 169 0.76 -32.37 -14.62
C ASP A 169 0.65 -33.77 -13.99
N LEU A 170 1.29 -34.75 -14.63
CA LEU A 170 1.27 -36.15 -14.20
C LEU A 170 2.52 -36.50 -13.41
N VAL A 171 2.33 -37.10 -12.24
CA VAL A 171 3.43 -37.73 -11.50
C VAL A 171 3.60 -39.18 -11.93
N LEU A 172 4.71 -39.46 -12.59
CA LEU A 172 5.08 -40.78 -13.12
C LEU A 172 5.80 -41.62 -12.06
N PHE A 173 5.07 -42.10 -11.06
CA PHE A 173 5.57 -43.13 -10.13
C PHE A 173 5.47 -44.53 -10.77
N GLU A 174 6.09 -45.54 -10.17
CA GLU A 174 6.28 -46.87 -10.75
C GLU A 174 5.01 -47.49 -11.37
N GLU A 175 3.90 -47.54 -10.63
CA GLU A 175 2.66 -48.13 -11.15
C GLU A 175 2.02 -47.29 -12.26
N ALA A 176 2.08 -45.95 -12.19
CA ALA A 176 1.60 -45.09 -13.28
C ALA A 176 2.38 -45.35 -14.58
N MET A 177 3.70 -45.51 -14.48
CA MET A 177 4.55 -45.87 -15.61
C MET A 177 4.23 -47.25 -16.18
N LYS A 178 3.98 -48.24 -15.31
CA LYS A 178 3.50 -49.56 -15.73
C LYS A 178 2.18 -49.45 -16.49
N HIS A 179 1.20 -48.68 -15.99
CA HIS A 179 -0.08 -48.47 -16.68
C HIS A 179 0.11 -47.84 -18.07
N VAL A 180 0.98 -46.85 -18.22
CA VAL A 180 1.31 -46.28 -19.55
C VAL A 180 1.89 -47.35 -20.48
N GLY A 181 2.84 -48.16 -19.97
CA GLY A 181 3.39 -49.29 -20.71
C GLY A 181 2.32 -50.30 -21.14
N LYS A 182 1.41 -50.67 -20.24
CA LYS A 182 0.29 -51.60 -20.50
C LYS A 182 -0.65 -51.05 -21.58
N ILE A 183 -1.12 -49.81 -21.42
CA ILE A 183 -2.07 -49.19 -22.37
C ILE A 183 -1.41 -49.07 -23.74
N THR A 184 -0.17 -48.60 -23.81
CA THR A 184 0.57 -48.48 -25.06
C THR A 184 0.77 -49.86 -25.74
N ARG A 185 1.08 -50.90 -24.96
CA ARG A 185 1.17 -52.29 -25.45
C ARG A 185 -0.18 -52.80 -25.97
N ILE A 186 -1.29 -52.42 -25.34
CA ILE A 186 -2.63 -52.81 -25.79
C ILE A 186 -2.94 -52.15 -27.13
N ILE A 187 -2.80 -50.82 -27.24
CA ILE A 187 -3.15 -50.09 -28.47
C ILE A 187 -2.17 -50.39 -29.63
N SER A 188 -0.96 -50.85 -29.35
CA SER A 188 -0.02 -51.26 -30.41
C SER A 188 -0.39 -52.61 -31.05
N ALA A 189 -1.30 -53.37 -30.45
CA ALA A 189 -1.77 -54.64 -30.98
C ALA A 189 -3.03 -54.45 -31.84
N PRO A 190 -3.16 -55.13 -33.00
CA PRO A 190 -4.41 -55.14 -33.76
C PRO A 190 -5.57 -55.66 -32.91
N SER A 191 -6.72 -54.99 -32.99
CA SER A 191 -7.91 -55.22 -32.16
C SER A 191 -7.63 -55.11 -30.66
N GLY A 192 -6.60 -54.34 -30.30
CA GLY A 192 -6.27 -54.02 -28.92
C GLY A 192 -7.18 -52.95 -28.35
N HIS A 193 -8.08 -53.37 -27.46
CA HIS A 193 -8.95 -52.47 -26.69
C HIS A 193 -8.67 -52.64 -25.21
N ALA A 194 -8.57 -51.53 -24.48
CA ALA A 194 -8.31 -51.50 -23.06
C ALA A 194 -9.59 -51.22 -22.27
N LEU A 195 -9.84 -52.00 -21.22
CA LEU A 195 -10.81 -51.67 -20.17
C LEU A 195 -10.04 -51.31 -18.90
N LEU A 196 -9.99 -50.01 -18.61
CA LEU A 196 -9.33 -49.43 -17.45
C LEU A 196 -10.32 -49.33 -16.29
N VAL A 197 -10.13 -50.17 -15.28
CA VAL A 197 -11.02 -50.25 -14.12
C VAL A 197 -10.32 -49.64 -12.92
N GLY A 198 -10.92 -48.61 -12.33
CA GLY A 198 -10.32 -47.94 -11.18
C GLY A 198 -11.25 -46.91 -10.59
N VAL A 199 -10.97 -46.48 -9.36
CA VAL A 199 -11.72 -45.39 -8.72
C VAL A 199 -11.51 -44.06 -9.46
N GLY A 200 -12.40 -43.10 -9.24
CA GLY A 200 -12.24 -41.72 -9.72
C GLY A 200 -10.88 -41.12 -9.31
N GLY A 201 -10.30 -40.29 -10.16
CA GLY A 201 -9.02 -39.62 -9.86
C GLY A 201 -7.75 -40.48 -9.97
N SER A 202 -7.85 -41.76 -10.32
CA SER A 202 -6.71 -42.69 -10.49
C SER A 202 -5.80 -42.43 -11.70
N GLY A 203 -6.10 -41.42 -12.53
CA GLY A 203 -5.28 -41.06 -13.70
C GLY A 203 -5.62 -41.78 -15.01
N ARG A 204 -6.62 -42.69 -15.04
CA ARG A 204 -7.01 -43.50 -16.21
C ARG A 204 -7.10 -42.71 -17.53
N GLN A 205 -7.78 -41.56 -17.51
CA GLN A 205 -7.94 -40.73 -18.71
C GLN A 205 -6.62 -40.10 -19.17
N SER A 206 -5.87 -39.51 -18.24
CA SER A 206 -4.62 -38.81 -18.55
C SER A 206 -3.53 -39.76 -19.00
N LEU A 207 -3.41 -40.94 -18.36
CA LEU A 207 -2.48 -41.98 -18.78
C LEU A 207 -2.87 -42.57 -20.13
N SER A 208 -4.16 -42.66 -20.45
CA SER A 208 -4.61 -43.06 -21.80
C SER A 208 -4.19 -42.04 -22.86
N ARG A 209 -4.36 -40.74 -22.61
CA ARG A 209 -3.94 -39.68 -23.54
C ARG A 209 -2.44 -39.71 -23.80
N LEU A 210 -1.63 -39.85 -22.74
CA LEU A 210 -0.18 -39.99 -22.87
C LEU A 210 0.20 -41.25 -23.66
N SER A 211 -0.45 -42.38 -23.37
CA SER A 211 -0.21 -43.64 -24.09
C SER A 211 -0.57 -43.55 -25.58
N ALA A 212 -1.66 -42.86 -25.91
CA ALA A 212 -2.02 -42.62 -27.31
C ALA A 212 -1.02 -41.70 -28.01
N PHE A 213 -0.51 -40.68 -27.34
CA PHE A 213 0.55 -39.83 -27.88
C PHE A 213 1.81 -40.65 -28.19
N ILE A 214 2.25 -41.48 -27.24
CA ILE A 214 3.39 -42.40 -27.43
C ILE A 214 3.12 -43.38 -28.58
N GLY A 215 1.91 -43.92 -28.67
CA GLY A 215 1.47 -44.82 -29.74
C GLY A 215 1.11 -44.14 -31.05
N GLN A 216 1.39 -42.83 -31.21
CA GLN A 216 1.07 -42.02 -32.39
C GLN A 216 -0.41 -42.11 -32.82
N CYS A 217 -1.30 -42.33 -31.87
CA CYS A 217 -2.74 -42.39 -32.07
C CYS A 217 -3.38 -41.04 -31.77
N THR A 218 -4.26 -40.57 -32.66
CA THR A 218 -5.10 -39.42 -32.37
C THR A 218 -6.12 -39.80 -31.29
N THR A 219 -6.09 -39.11 -30.15
CA THR A 219 -7.10 -39.33 -29.10
C THR A 219 -8.40 -38.63 -29.45
N VAL A 220 -9.52 -39.36 -29.40
CA VAL A 220 -10.86 -38.81 -29.60
C VAL A 220 -11.70 -39.12 -28.36
N MET A 221 -12.44 -38.12 -27.89
CA MET A 221 -13.38 -38.25 -26.77
C MET A 221 -14.66 -37.52 -27.17
N ILE A 222 -15.81 -38.18 -27.02
CA ILE A 222 -17.10 -37.56 -27.35
C ILE A 222 -17.47 -36.49 -26.31
N VAL A 223 -18.16 -35.44 -26.72
CA VAL A 223 -18.64 -34.40 -25.80
C VAL A 223 -20.14 -34.53 -25.66
N ILE A 224 -20.58 -34.94 -24.48
CA ILE A 224 -22.01 -35.08 -24.19
C ILE A 224 -22.60 -33.70 -23.95
N SER A 225 -23.56 -33.33 -24.78
CA SER A 225 -24.50 -32.24 -24.52
C SER A 225 -25.83 -32.79 -23.97
N GLY A 226 -26.64 -31.94 -23.32
CA GLY A 226 -28.00 -32.34 -22.90
C GLY A 226 -28.93 -32.77 -24.05
N LYS A 227 -28.50 -32.58 -25.30
CA LYS A 227 -29.21 -33.01 -26.53
C LYS A 227 -28.52 -34.17 -27.26
N TYR A 228 -27.38 -34.66 -26.76
CA TYR A 228 -26.59 -35.67 -27.44
C TYR A 228 -27.37 -36.99 -27.58
N SER A 229 -27.50 -37.45 -28.82
CA SER A 229 -28.38 -38.54 -29.22
C SER A 229 -27.60 -39.72 -29.81
N MET A 230 -28.33 -40.81 -30.11
CA MET A 230 -27.77 -41.97 -30.81
C MET A 230 -27.21 -41.61 -32.20
N ASN A 231 -27.82 -40.62 -32.88
CA ASN A 231 -27.39 -40.20 -34.21
C ASN A 231 -26.06 -39.42 -34.16
N ASP A 232 -25.84 -38.65 -33.09
CA ASP A 232 -24.58 -37.94 -32.88
C ASP A 232 -23.45 -38.95 -32.64
N LEU A 233 -23.68 -39.96 -31.78
CA LEU A 233 -22.72 -41.04 -31.58
C LEU A 233 -22.41 -41.80 -32.86
N ARG A 234 -23.43 -42.07 -33.68
CA ARG A 234 -23.24 -42.71 -34.98
C ARG A 234 -22.31 -41.87 -35.87
N THR A 235 -22.53 -40.56 -35.93
CA THR A 235 -21.72 -39.62 -36.72
C THR A 235 -20.28 -39.57 -36.23
N ASP A 236 -20.07 -39.53 -34.91
CA ASP A 236 -18.74 -39.56 -34.29
C ASP A 236 -17.99 -40.88 -34.61
N LEU A 237 -18.68 -42.02 -34.52
CA LEU A 237 -18.12 -43.32 -34.89
C LEU A 237 -17.76 -43.38 -36.38
N GLN A 238 -18.61 -42.86 -37.27
CA GLN A 238 -18.32 -42.78 -38.71
C GLN A 238 -17.07 -41.93 -38.99
N ALA A 239 -16.90 -40.81 -38.27
CA ALA A 239 -15.71 -39.97 -38.39
C ALA A 239 -14.43 -40.70 -37.93
N MET A 240 -14.50 -41.47 -36.83
CA MET A 240 -13.39 -42.31 -36.36
C MET A 240 -13.05 -43.41 -37.38
N TYR A 241 -14.06 -44.09 -37.92
CA TYR A 241 -13.90 -45.14 -38.93
C TYR A 241 -13.29 -44.60 -40.23
N THR A 242 -13.65 -43.38 -40.63
CA THR A 242 -13.07 -42.71 -41.80
C THR A 242 -11.57 -42.47 -41.62
N LYS A 243 -11.16 -41.95 -40.46
CA LYS A 243 -9.73 -41.76 -40.14
C LYS A 243 -8.97 -43.10 -40.09
N ALA A 244 -9.51 -44.07 -39.36
CA ALA A 244 -8.84 -45.36 -39.17
C ALA A 244 -8.80 -46.22 -40.43
N GLY A 245 -9.90 -46.30 -41.18
CA GLY A 245 -10.05 -47.23 -42.29
C GLY A 245 -9.70 -46.65 -43.66
N ILE A 246 -10.10 -45.40 -43.95
CA ILE A 246 -9.81 -44.77 -45.25
C ILE A 246 -8.42 -44.12 -45.24
N LYS A 247 -8.13 -43.29 -44.22
CA LYS A 247 -6.86 -42.56 -44.13
C LYS A 247 -5.69 -43.37 -43.56
N ASP A 248 -5.96 -44.53 -42.96
CA ASP A 248 -4.95 -45.39 -42.32
C ASP A 248 -4.24 -44.70 -41.13
N GLU A 249 -4.96 -43.84 -40.40
CA GLU A 249 -4.47 -43.11 -39.22
C GLU A 249 -4.82 -43.85 -37.93
N GLY A 250 -3.89 -43.93 -36.96
CA GLY A 250 -4.16 -44.48 -35.63
C GLY A 250 -5.12 -43.61 -34.83
N VAL A 251 -6.17 -44.21 -34.26
CA VAL A 251 -7.20 -43.52 -33.48
C VAL A 251 -7.43 -44.26 -32.17
N MET A 252 -7.32 -43.55 -31.05
CA MET A 252 -7.74 -44.05 -29.74
C MET A 252 -9.03 -43.36 -29.31
N PHE A 253 -10.12 -44.11 -29.23
CA PHE A 253 -11.37 -43.64 -28.66
C PHE A 253 -11.36 -43.78 -27.13
N LEU A 254 -11.31 -42.66 -26.40
CA LEU A 254 -11.41 -42.62 -24.95
C LEU A 254 -12.87 -42.46 -24.55
N PHE A 255 -13.41 -43.46 -23.85
CA PHE A 255 -14.81 -43.52 -23.46
C PHE A 255 -14.95 -43.77 -21.96
N THR A 256 -15.73 -42.94 -21.28
CA THR A 256 -15.84 -42.91 -19.81
C THR A 256 -17.24 -43.22 -19.35
N ASP A 257 -17.36 -43.69 -18.12
CA ASP A 257 -18.64 -44.04 -17.49
C ASP A 257 -19.66 -42.87 -17.53
N GLY A 258 -19.18 -41.65 -17.22
CA GLY A 258 -20.00 -40.44 -17.20
C GLY A 258 -20.51 -39.97 -18.57
N GLN A 259 -19.97 -40.51 -19.68
CA GLN A 259 -20.47 -40.21 -21.02
C GLN A 259 -21.63 -41.13 -21.45
N ILE A 260 -21.92 -42.18 -20.67
CA ILE A 260 -23.01 -43.12 -20.96
C ILE A 260 -24.32 -42.54 -20.42
N THR A 261 -24.94 -41.64 -21.18
CA THR A 261 -26.27 -41.11 -20.86
C THR A 261 -27.38 -42.09 -21.22
N ASN A 262 -27.14 -42.95 -22.21
CA ASN A 262 -28.08 -43.97 -22.65
C ASN A 262 -27.38 -45.32 -22.79
N GLU A 263 -27.89 -46.34 -22.10
CA GLU A 263 -27.38 -47.71 -22.15
C GLU A 263 -27.36 -48.30 -23.58
N LYS A 264 -28.17 -47.77 -24.50
CA LYS A 264 -28.15 -48.16 -25.92
C LYS A 264 -26.84 -47.81 -26.63
N PHE A 265 -26.06 -46.85 -26.14
CA PHE A 265 -24.73 -46.57 -26.70
C PHE A 265 -23.84 -47.81 -26.67
N LEU A 266 -23.97 -48.62 -25.61
CA LEU A 266 -23.16 -49.83 -25.44
C LEU A 266 -23.47 -50.92 -26.46
N VAL A 267 -24.58 -50.84 -27.20
CA VAL A 267 -24.86 -51.75 -28.33
C VAL A 267 -23.82 -51.55 -29.43
N PHE A 268 -23.61 -50.30 -29.86
CA PHE A 268 -22.60 -49.96 -30.89
C PHE A 268 -21.19 -50.27 -30.40
N ILE A 269 -20.90 -49.99 -29.12
CA ILE A 269 -19.60 -50.28 -28.53
C ILE A 269 -19.34 -51.78 -28.45
N ASN A 270 -20.36 -52.59 -28.14
CA ASN A 270 -20.24 -54.04 -28.09
C ASN A 270 -19.88 -54.61 -29.48
N ASP A 271 -20.51 -54.12 -30.54
CA ASP A 271 -20.22 -54.56 -31.91
C ASP A 271 -18.83 -54.10 -32.39
N LEU A 272 -18.45 -52.87 -32.07
CA LEU A 272 -17.10 -52.35 -32.29
C LEU A 272 -16.04 -53.25 -31.65
N LEU A 273 -16.23 -53.63 -30.39
CA LEU A 273 -15.32 -54.49 -29.64
C LEU A 273 -15.31 -55.94 -30.15
N ALA A 274 -16.45 -56.45 -30.61
CA ALA A 274 -16.59 -57.84 -31.02
C ALA A 274 -15.99 -58.12 -32.41
N SER A 275 -16.34 -57.30 -33.40
CA SER A 275 -15.98 -57.52 -34.81
C SER A 275 -15.32 -56.31 -35.47
N GLY A 276 -15.54 -55.10 -34.95
CA GLY A 276 -15.21 -53.84 -35.62
C GLY A 276 -16.17 -53.51 -36.78
N ASP A 277 -17.25 -54.28 -36.95
CA ASP A 277 -18.32 -54.03 -37.92
C ASP A 277 -19.62 -53.81 -37.15
N ILE A 278 -20.05 -52.55 -37.10
CA ILE A 278 -21.24 -52.12 -36.36
C ILE A 278 -22.45 -52.24 -37.28
N ALA A 279 -23.46 -53.00 -36.84
CA ALA A 279 -24.69 -53.18 -37.59
C ALA A 279 -25.39 -51.83 -37.81
N ASP A 280 -25.89 -51.65 -39.02
CA ASP A 280 -26.55 -50.43 -39.46
C ASP A 280 -25.75 -49.16 -39.16
N LEU A 281 -24.39 -49.14 -39.19
CA LEU A 281 -23.62 -47.89 -39.04
C LEU A 281 -23.64 -47.00 -40.29
N TYR A 282 -23.72 -47.60 -41.47
CA TYR A 282 -23.71 -46.92 -42.78
C TYR A 282 -24.94 -47.30 -43.58
N ALA A 283 -25.52 -46.33 -44.30
CA ALA A 283 -26.51 -46.63 -45.32
C ALA A 283 -25.84 -47.33 -46.51
N SER A 284 -26.62 -47.99 -47.38
CA SER A 284 -26.07 -48.69 -48.55
C SER A 284 -25.26 -47.77 -49.47
N GLU A 285 -25.69 -46.52 -49.61
CA GLU A 285 -25.02 -45.49 -50.43
C GLU A 285 -23.65 -45.10 -49.85
N ASP A 286 -23.55 -44.93 -48.52
CA ASP A 286 -22.29 -44.58 -47.85
C ASP A 286 -21.22 -45.68 -47.98
N LYS A 287 -21.65 -46.95 -48.04
CA LYS A 287 -20.72 -48.09 -48.19
C LYS A 287 -19.97 -48.03 -49.52
N ASP A 288 -20.58 -47.51 -50.59
CA ASP A 288 -19.90 -47.37 -51.88
C ASP A 288 -18.85 -46.27 -51.86
N VAL A 289 -19.08 -45.18 -51.12
CA VAL A 289 -18.07 -44.13 -50.88
C VAL A 289 -16.85 -44.71 -50.17
N ILE A 290 -17.07 -45.51 -49.13
CA ILE A 290 -15.98 -46.17 -48.37
C ILE A 290 -15.19 -47.13 -49.25
N ARG A 291 -15.90 -47.99 -50.02
CA ARG A 291 -15.27 -48.93 -50.96
C ARG A 291 -14.37 -48.21 -51.95
N ASN A 292 -14.83 -47.09 -52.50
CA ASN A 292 -14.03 -46.27 -53.41
C ASN A 292 -12.81 -45.63 -52.71
N GLY A 293 -12.98 -45.18 -51.46
CA GLY A 293 -11.90 -44.60 -50.65
C GLY A 293 -10.75 -45.58 -50.36
N VAL A 294 -11.04 -46.86 -50.14
CA VAL A 294 -10.00 -47.88 -49.86
C VAL A 294 -9.49 -48.61 -51.11
N ARG A 295 -10.15 -48.46 -52.27
CA ARG A 295 -9.85 -49.23 -53.49
C ARG A 295 -8.40 -49.13 -53.94
N SER A 296 -7.83 -47.92 -53.94
CA SER A 296 -6.42 -47.70 -54.32
C SER A 296 -5.46 -48.46 -53.41
N ALA A 297 -5.67 -48.37 -52.09
CA ALA A 297 -4.85 -49.06 -51.09
C ALA A 297 -5.03 -50.59 -51.15
N CYS A 298 -6.24 -51.08 -51.41
CA CYS A 298 -6.54 -52.51 -51.57
C CYS A 298 -5.79 -53.11 -52.77
N LYS A 299 -5.77 -52.39 -53.91
CA LYS A 299 -4.98 -52.76 -55.08
C LYS A 299 -3.47 -52.74 -54.80
N GLY A 300 -3.00 -51.72 -54.08
CA GLY A 300 -1.60 -51.63 -53.64
C GLY A 300 -1.17 -52.80 -52.73
N ALA A 301 -2.10 -53.37 -51.95
CA ALA A 301 -1.89 -54.55 -51.12
C ALA A 301 -1.99 -55.89 -51.89
N GLY A 302 -2.26 -55.86 -53.20
CA GLY A 302 -2.38 -57.06 -54.04
C GLY A 302 -3.67 -57.86 -53.84
N ILE A 303 -4.70 -57.25 -53.24
CA ILE A 303 -5.99 -57.91 -52.99
C ILE A 303 -6.94 -57.65 -54.18
N PRO A 304 -7.68 -58.67 -54.69
CA PRO A 304 -8.60 -58.49 -55.81
C PRO A 304 -9.72 -57.47 -55.51
N ASP A 305 -10.02 -56.63 -56.50
CA ASP A 305 -11.01 -55.53 -56.44
C ASP A 305 -12.45 -56.07 -56.52
N THR A 306 -12.92 -56.70 -55.44
CA THR A 306 -14.33 -57.11 -55.26
C THR A 306 -14.98 -56.34 -54.12
N PRO A 307 -16.30 -56.06 -54.15
CA PRO A 307 -16.98 -55.32 -53.09
C PRO A 307 -16.80 -55.92 -51.69
N GLU A 308 -16.75 -57.25 -51.60
CA GLU A 308 -16.52 -58.01 -50.36
C GLU A 308 -15.08 -57.83 -49.85
N ASN A 309 -14.09 -57.93 -50.74
CA ASN A 309 -12.68 -57.76 -50.38
C ASN A 309 -12.39 -56.32 -49.96
N LEU A 310 -12.99 -55.32 -50.63
CA LEU A 310 -12.85 -53.91 -50.25
C LEU A 310 -13.40 -53.67 -48.83
N TRP A 311 -14.57 -54.24 -48.51
CA TRP A 311 -15.16 -54.11 -47.17
C TRP A 311 -14.31 -54.84 -46.12
N SER A 312 -13.88 -56.07 -46.40
CA SER A 312 -13.01 -56.83 -45.51
C SER A 312 -11.66 -56.12 -45.26
N PHE A 313 -11.08 -55.50 -46.30
CA PHE A 313 -9.86 -54.71 -46.20
C PHE A 313 -10.08 -53.46 -45.33
N PHE A 314 -11.17 -52.73 -45.53
CA PHE A 314 -11.55 -51.60 -44.67
C PHE A 314 -11.68 -52.02 -43.20
N LEU A 315 -12.41 -53.11 -42.92
CA LEU A 315 -12.54 -53.66 -41.56
C LEU A 315 -11.21 -54.14 -40.99
N SER A 316 -10.29 -54.63 -41.82
CA SER A 316 -8.95 -55.02 -41.37
C SER A 316 -8.12 -53.80 -40.93
N ARG A 317 -8.23 -52.67 -41.65
CA ARG A 317 -7.62 -51.39 -41.26
C ARG A 317 -8.23 -50.82 -40.00
N ILE A 318 -9.56 -50.89 -39.86
CA ILE A 318 -10.23 -50.47 -38.61
C ILE A 318 -9.70 -51.28 -37.44
N ARG A 319 -9.66 -52.61 -37.56
CA ARG A 319 -9.11 -53.47 -36.49
C ARG A 319 -7.65 -53.18 -36.20
N LYS A 320 -6.86 -52.75 -37.20
CA LYS A 320 -5.46 -52.40 -37.01
C LYS A 320 -5.27 -51.05 -36.30
N ASN A 321 -6.08 -50.04 -36.63
CA ASN A 321 -5.80 -48.64 -36.29
C ASN A 321 -6.78 -48.02 -35.29
N LEU A 322 -8.00 -48.57 -35.14
CA LEU A 322 -8.99 -48.06 -34.20
C LEU A 322 -8.94 -48.85 -32.90
N HIS A 323 -8.49 -48.17 -31.85
CA HIS A 323 -8.37 -48.70 -30.50
C HIS A 323 -9.34 -47.99 -29.58
N MET A 324 -9.74 -48.64 -28.50
CA MET A 324 -10.66 -48.06 -27.52
C MET A 324 -10.09 -48.20 -26.12
N SER A 325 -10.16 -47.13 -25.35
CA SER A 325 -9.82 -47.11 -23.92
C SER A 325 -11.09 -46.76 -23.14
N ILE A 326 -11.65 -47.76 -22.46
CA ILE A 326 -12.87 -47.63 -21.66
C ILE A 326 -12.49 -47.42 -20.21
N CYS A 327 -12.93 -46.33 -19.59
CA CYS A 327 -12.66 -46.04 -18.18
C CYS A 327 -13.92 -46.23 -17.32
N PHE A 328 -14.01 -47.36 -16.60
CA PHE A 328 -15.16 -47.71 -15.74
C PHE A 328 -14.81 -47.75 -14.26
N SER A 329 -15.74 -47.30 -13.43
CA SER A 329 -15.60 -47.37 -11.97
C SER A 329 -15.93 -48.79 -11.49
N PRO A 330 -15.15 -49.39 -10.58
CA PRO A 330 -15.53 -50.65 -9.93
C PRO A 330 -16.60 -50.44 -8.86
N VAL A 331 -16.91 -49.19 -8.50
CA VAL A 331 -17.86 -48.85 -7.44
C VAL A 331 -19.28 -48.85 -7.99
N GLY A 332 -20.18 -49.53 -7.25
CA GLY A 332 -21.58 -49.69 -7.63
C GLY A 332 -21.83 -50.86 -8.59
N ASP A 333 -23.08 -50.98 -9.05
CA ASP A 333 -23.55 -52.14 -9.81
C ASP A 333 -23.55 -51.95 -11.33
N ALA A 334 -23.31 -50.73 -11.81
CA ALA A 334 -23.42 -50.36 -13.22
C ALA A 334 -22.47 -51.17 -14.10
N MET A 335 -21.18 -51.22 -13.76
CA MET A 335 -20.16 -51.98 -14.50
C MET A 335 -20.55 -53.47 -14.59
N ARG A 336 -20.97 -54.07 -13.49
CA ARG A 336 -21.40 -55.48 -13.43
C ARG A 336 -22.63 -55.75 -14.29
N SER A 337 -23.63 -54.88 -14.22
CA SER A 337 -24.86 -54.97 -15.02
C SER A 337 -24.56 -54.85 -16.51
N ARG A 338 -23.72 -53.89 -16.90
CA ARG A 338 -23.28 -53.67 -18.29
C ARG A 338 -22.47 -54.82 -18.83
N ALA A 339 -21.51 -55.35 -18.07
CA ALA A 339 -20.72 -56.51 -18.47
C ALA A 339 -21.57 -57.77 -18.72
N ARG A 340 -22.70 -57.91 -18.01
CA ARG A 340 -23.67 -59.01 -18.24
C ARG A 340 -24.48 -58.80 -19.52
N LYS A 341 -24.93 -57.56 -19.78
CA LYS A 341 -25.72 -57.22 -20.98
C LYS A 341 -24.87 -57.17 -22.24
N PHE A 342 -23.61 -56.73 -22.13
CA PHE A 342 -22.68 -56.50 -23.23
C PHE A 342 -21.35 -57.24 -22.96
N PRO A 343 -21.29 -58.56 -23.22
CA PRO A 343 -20.13 -59.38 -22.87
C PRO A 343 -18.82 -58.98 -23.57
N ALA A 344 -18.88 -58.30 -24.73
CA ALA A 344 -17.68 -57.85 -25.44
C ALA A 344 -16.85 -56.87 -24.60
N LEU A 345 -17.48 -56.13 -23.68
CA LEU A 345 -16.80 -55.22 -22.76
C LEU A 345 -15.74 -55.90 -21.89
N VAL A 346 -15.90 -57.19 -21.58
CA VAL A 346 -14.97 -57.95 -20.72
C VAL A 346 -14.19 -58.98 -21.51
N ASN A 347 -14.80 -59.53 -22.57
CA ASN A 347 -14.23 -60.63 -23.33
C ASN A 347 -13.38 -60.17 -24.51
N CYS A 348 -13.59 -58.96 -25.06
CA CYS A 348 -12.83 -58.44 -26.20
C CYS A 348 -11.81 -57.37 -25.82
N THR A 349 -11.75 -56.99 -24.53
CA THR A 349 -10.80 -56.02 -24.02
C THR A 349 -9.76 -56.70 -23.14
N VAL A 350 -8.56 -56.12 -23.11
CA VAL A 350 -7.58 -56.40 -22.06
C VAL A 350 -7.94 -55.51 -20.87
N ILE A 351 -8.11 -56.12 -19.70
CA ILE A 351 -8.48 -55.41 -18.47
C ILE A 351 -7.20 -54.97 -17.78
N ASP A 352 -7.12 -53.69 -17.44
CA ASP A 352 -6.08 -53.13 -16.60
C ASP A 352 -6.71 -52.54 -15.33
N TRP A 353 -6.47 -53.21 -14.20
CA TRP A 353 -6.99 -52.79 -12.91
C TRP A 353 -6.06 -51.77 -12.24
N PHE A 354 -6.56 -50.55 -12.07
CA PHE A 354 -5.91 -49.47 -11.33
C PHE A 354 -6.13 -49.70 -9.85
N GLN A 355 -5.14 -50.34 -9.22
CA GLN A 355 -5.13 -50.58 -7.79
C GLN A 355 -5.02 -49.27 -7.01
N PRO A 356 -5.51 -49.22 -5.76
CA PRO A 356 -5.21 -48.09 -4.86
C PRO A 356 -3.70 -47.85 -4.80
N TRP A 357 -3.31 -46.58 -4.72
CA TRP A 357 -1.89 -46.22 -4.67
C TRP A 357 -1.26 -46.77 -3.39
N PRO A 358 -0.13 -47.51 -3.49
CA PRO A 358 0.56 -47.98 -2.30
C PRO A 358 1.17 -46.81 -1.53
N LYS A 359 1.46 -47.03 -0.25
CA LYS A 359 2.07 -46.06 0.65
C LYS A 359 3.33 -45.41 0.06
N ASP A 360 4.19 -46.21 -0.57
CA ASP A 360 5.44 -45.73 -1.18
C ASP A 360 5.20 -44.81 -2.38
N ALA A 361 4.16 -45.07 -3.17
CA ALA A 361 3.77 -44.20 -4.27
C ALA A 361 3.25 -42.85 -3.75
N LEU A 362 2.38 -42.87 -2.73
CA LEU A 362 1.87 -41.66 -2.08
C LEU A 362 3.02 -40.83 -1.47
N ARG A 363 3.98 -41.49 -0.82
CA ARG A 363 5.18 -40.85 -0.26
C ARG A 363 6.04 -40.20 -1.36
N SER A 364 6.32 -40.92 -2.45
CA SER A 364 7.11 -40.41 -3.57
C SER A 364 6.45 -39.21 -4.25
N VAL A 365 5.12 -39.25 -4.42
CA VAL A 365 4.33 -38.12 -4.93
C VAL A 365 4.41 -36.93 -3.98
N GLY A 366 4.21 -37.17 -2.68
CA GLY A 366 4.31 -36.13 -1.64
C GLY A 366 5.67 -35.44 -1.62
N ASP A 367 6.76 -36.20 -1.67
CA ASP A 367 8.11 -35.64 -1.66
C ASP A 367 8.39 -34.77 -2.90
N LYS A 368 7.97 -35.22 -4.09
CA LYS A 368 8.14 -34.46 -5.33
C LYS A 368 7.41 -33.12 -5.28
N PHE A 369 6.17 -33.09 -4.82
CA PHE A 369 5.39 -31.84 -4.75
C PHE A 369 5.85 -30.91 -3.63
N LEU A 370 6.31 -31.46 -2.50
CA LEU A 370 6.84 -30.65 -1.40
C LEU A 370 8.29 -30.20 -1.64
N ALA A 371 8.98 -30.68 -2.69
CA ALA A 371 10.33 -30.24 -3.08
C ALA A 371 10.46 -28.73 -3.25
N GLU A 372 9.42 -28.08 -3.76
CA GLU A 372 9.41 -26.64 -4.03
C GLU A 372 9.08 -25.79 -2.78
N VAL A 373 8.75 -26.41 -1.64
CA VAL A 373 8.34 -25.70 -0.41
C VAL A 373 9.55 -25.45 0.48
N GLU A 374 10.23 -24.33 0.25
CA GLU A 374 11.44 -23.91 0.98
C GLU A 374 11.22 -23.80 2.50
N GLN A 375 9.99 -23.47 2.93
CA GLN A 375 9.65 -23.24 4.34
C GLN A 375 9.70 -24.51 5.21
N LEU A 376 9.74 -25.70 4.59
CA LEU A 376 9.91 -26.97 5.31
C LEU A 376 11.38 -27.28 5.64
N GLY A 377 12.31 -26.42 5.20
CA GLY A 377 13.74 -26.60 5.38
C GLY A 377 14.37 -27.56 4.36
N PRO A 378 15.62 -28.00 4.61
CA PRO A 378 16.36 -28.85 3.67
C PRO A 378 15.64 -30.18 3.40
N ALA A 379 15.93 -30.78 2.24
CA ALA A 379 15.33 -32.04 1.79
C ALA A 379 15.47 -33.18 2.82
N ASP A 380 16.59 -33.22 3.56
CA ASP A 380 16.88 -34.21 4.61
C ASP A 380 16.43 -33.78 6.03
N GLY A 381 15.68 -32.68 6.13
CA GLY A 381 15.18 -32.17 7.41
C GLY A 381 14.14 -33.09 8.05
N ALA A 382 14.24 -33.28 9.38
CA ALA A 382 13.30 -34.10 10.14
C ALA A 382 11.83 -33.63 10.02
N LEU A 383 11.63 -32.30 9.95
CA LEU A 383 10.30 -31.70 9.74
C LEU A 383 9.70 -32.14 8.41
N ARG A 384 10.44 -31.97 7.32
CA ARG A 384 10.00 -32.33 5.97
C ARG A 384 9.71 -33.83 5.86
N ALA A 385 10.57 -34.68 6.41
CA ALA A 385 10.33 -36.11 6.46
C ALA A 385 9.03 -36.45 7.21
N GLY A 386 8.79 -35.83 8.37
CA GLY A 386 7.57 -36.02 9.15
C GLY A 386 6.30 -35.59 8.40
N VAL A 387 6.34 -34.47 7.67
CA VAL A 387 5.24 -34.01 6.83
C VAL A 387 5.00 -34.95 5.64
N VAL A 388 6.07 -35.35 4.94
CA VAL A 388 5.98 -36.28 3.79
C VAL A 388 5.43 -37.64 4.20
N ASP A 389 5.82 -38.16 5.38
CA ASP A 389 5.34 -39.43 5.90
C ASP A 389 3.90 -39.35 6.47
N PHE A 390 3.47 -38.16 6.89
CA PHE A 390 2.09 -37.90 7.32
C PHE A 390 1.08 -37.96 6.17
N LEU A 391 1.44 -37.47 4.98
CA LEU A 391 0.54 -37.47 3.82
C LEU A 391 -0.05 -38.87 3.53
N PRO A 392 0.74 -39.95 3.30
CA PRO A 392 0.20 -41.27 3.06
C PRO A 392 -0.55 -41.84 4.28
N PHE A 393 -0.08 -41.54 5.50
CA PHE A 393 -0.75 -41.97 6.73
C PHE A 393 -2.16 -41.39 6.85
N SER A 394 -2.31 -40.09 6.63
CA SER A 394 -3.62 -39.42 6.71
C SER A 394 -4.59 -39.98 5.67
N PHE A 395 -4.10 -40.29 4.47
CA PHE A 395 -4.90 -40.92 3.42
C PHE A 395 -5.41 -42.31 3.79
N GLU A 396 -4.54 -43.17 4.34
CA GLU A 396 -4.91 -44.52 4.83
C GLU A 396 -5.85 -44.45 6.04
N ALA A 397 -5.56 -43.57 7.01
CA ALA A 397 -6.38 -43.39 8.20
C ALA A 397 -7.81 -42.98 7.87
N VAL A 398 -7.98 -42.03 6.95
CA VAL A 398 -9.30 -41.61 6.46
C VAL A 398 -9.98 -42.73 5.66
N GLY A 399 -9.21 -43.53 4.91
CA GLY A 399 -9.73 -44.72 4.22
C GLY A 399 -10.39 -45.70 5.20
N HIS A 400 -9.69 -46.07 6.27
CA HIS A 400 -10.24 -46.94 7.32
C HIS A 400 -11.46 -46.32 8.03
N GLN A 401 -11.47 -45.00 8.24
CA GLN A 401 -12.64 -44.32 8.81
C GLN A 401 -13.83 -44.32 7.85
N SER A 402 -13.58 -44.21 6.56
CA SER A 402 -14.61 -44.29 5.52
C SER A 402 -15.27 -45.67 5.47
N GLU A 403 -14.48 -46.74 5.64
CA GLU A 403 -14.98 -48.12 5.76
C GLU A 403 -15.90 -48.29 6.97
N LYS A 404 -15.48 -47.80 8.15
CA LYS A 404 -16.33 -47.82 9.36
C LYS A 404 -17.60 -47.00 9.18
N PHE A 405 -17.51 -45.85 8.52
CA PHE A 405 -18.64 -44.95 8.29
C PHE A 405 -19.72 -45.58 7.42
N ILE A 406 -19.35 -46.30 6.37
CA ILE A 406 -20.33 -47.04 5.56
C ILE A 406 -20.91 -48.25 6.28
N GLU A 407 -20.13 -48.94 7.12
CA GLU A 407 -20.59 -50.10 7.88
C GLU A 407 -21.62 -49.71 8.96
N VAL A 408 -21.34 -48.63 9.71
CA VAL A 408 -22.13 -48.19 10.86
C VAL A 408 -23.26 -47.23 10.44
N GLU A 409 -22.93 -46.15 9.73
CA GLU A 409 -23.87 -45.06 9.41
C GLU A 409 -24.58 -45.26 8.07
N ARG A 410 -24.15 -46.24 7.25
CA ARG A 410 -24.65 -46.44 5.89
C ARG A 410 -24.50 -45.21 4.99
N ARG A 411 -23.49 -44.38 5.26
CA ARG A 411 -23.14 -43.19 4.49
C ARG A 411 -21.83 -43.41 3.75
N PHE A 412 -21.76 -42.92 2.53
CA PHE A 412 -20.60 -43.12 1.66
C PHE A 412 -19.60 -41.97 1.83
N ALA A 413 -18.33 -42.32 2.01
CA ALA A 413 -17.20 -41.42 1.93
C ALA A 413 -16.09 -42.11 1.12
N TYR A 414 -15.56 -41.44 0.11
CA TYR A 414 -14.46 -41.96 -0.70
C TYR A 414 -13.17 -41.15 -0.51
N THR A 415 -12.06 -41.86 -0.34
CA THR A 415 -10.72 -41.31 -0.50
C THR A 415 -10.26 -41.58 -1.93
N THR A 416 -9.77 -40.54 -2.61
CA THR A 416 -9.31 -40.66 -4.01
C THR A 416 -7.91 -40.05 -4.15
N PRO A 417 -7.08 -40.56 -5.08
CA PRO A 417 -5.76 -39.95 -5.33
C PRO A 417 -5.84 -38.47 -5.68
N LYS A 418 -6.94 -38.02 -6.29
CA LYS A 418 -7.17 -36.59 -6.56
C LYS A 418 -7.39 -35.79 -5.27
N SER A 419 -8.14 -36.31 -4.31
CA SER A 419 -8.26 -35.70 -2.97
C SER A 419 -6.90 -35.60 -2.26
N PHE A 420 -5.99 -36.56 -2.50
CA PHE A 420 -4.62 -36.54 -1.98
C PHE A 420 -3.75 -35.44 -2.61
N LEU A 421 -3.80 -35.30 -3.93
CA LEU A 421 -3.11 -34.21 -4.62
C LEU A 421 -3.66 -32.84 -4.21
N GLU A 422 -4.97 -32.73 -4.01
CA GLU A 422 -5.60 -31.49 -3.53
C GLU A 422 -5.15 -31.13 -2.11
N LEU A 423 -5.00 -32.12 -1.22
CA LEU A 423 -4.42 -31.87 0.11
C LEU A 423 -3.03 -31.23 0.00
N ILE A 424 -2.16 -31.78 -0.82
CA ILE A 424 -0.79 -31.27 -0.97
C ILE A 424 -0.80 -29.85 -1.54
N LYS A 425 -1.64 -29.60 -2.54
CA LYS A 425 -1.79 -28.28 -3.16
C LYS A 425 -2.36 -27.25 -2.18
N LEU A 426 -3.41 -27.62 -1.45
CA LEU A 426 -4.01 -26.78 -0.41
C LEU A 426 -2.99 -26.48 0.70
N TYR A 427 -2.24 -27.48 1.14
CA TYR A 427 -1.19 -27.33 2.14
C TYR A 427 -0.12 -26.35 1.69
N THR A 428 0.42 -26.53 0.48
CA THR A 428 1.46 -25.65 -0.07
C THR A 428 0.97 -24.19 -0.19
N SER A 429 -0.24 -24.00 -0.72
CA SER A 429 -0.88 -22.69 -0.88
C SER A 429 -1.21 -22.02 0.46
N MET A 430 -1.79 -22.77 1.39
CA MET A 430 -2.23 -22.26 2.69
C MET A 430 -1.04 -21.97 3.61
N LEU A 431 -0.04 -22.85 3.65
CA LEU A 431 1.17 -22.66 4.44
C LEU A 431 1.90 -21.39 4.00
N GLY A 432 2.15 -21.23 2.70
CA GLY A 432 2.78 -20.02 2.16
C GLY A 432 2.02 -18.74 2.54
N LYS A 433 0.69 -18.72 2.37
CA LYS A 433 -0.14 -17.56 2.74
C LYS A 433 -0.11 -17.25 4.24
N LYS A 434 -0.16 -18.28 5.09
CA LYS A 434 -0.19 -18.11 6.55
C LYS A 434 1.16 -17.66 7.09
N LEU A 435 2.26 -18.23 6.59
CA LEU A 435 3.61 -17.80 6.95
C LEU A 435 3.86 -16.35 6.52
N LEU A 436 3.56 -16.00 5.26
CA LEU A 436 3.71 -14.62 4.80
C LEU A 436 2.88 -13.62 5.63
N ALA A 437 1.65 -13.98 6.00
CA ALA A 437 0.81 -13.13 6.85
C ALA A 437 1.40 -12.94 8.26
N LEU A 438 2.03 -13.97 8.82
CA LEU A 438 2.72 -13.88 10.12
C LEU A 438 4.01 -13.09 10.02
N GLU A 439 4.82 -13.32 8.99
CA GLU A 439 6.07 -12.58 8.71
C GLU A 439 5.78 -11.09 8.48
N ASP A 440 4.76 -10.74 7.69
CA ASP A 440 4.33 -9.35 7.49
C ASP A 440 3.90 -8.70 8.81
N LYS A 441 3.17 -9.44 9.66
CA LYS A 441 2.75 -8.96 10.97
C LYS A 441 3.95 -8.77 11.91
N GLN A 442 4.90 -9.71 11.90
CA GLN A 442 6.14 -9.62 12.67
C GLN A 442 6.96 -8.42 12.23
N TYR A 443 7.15 -8.24 10.93
CA TYR A 443 7.88 -7.12 10.34
C TYR A 443 7.26 -5.77 10.72
N ARG A 444 5.92 -5.64 10.61
CA ARG A 444 5.22 -4.42 11.00
C ARG A 444 5.38 -4.08 12.48
N LEU A 445 5.26 -5.07 13.36
CA LEU A 445 5.39 -4.86 14.80
C LEU A 445 6.85 -4.58 15.20
N SER A 446 7.81 -5.30 14.62
CA SER A 446 9.24 -5.05 14.84
C SER A 446 9.64 -3.65 14.41
N ASN A 447 9.23 -3.20 13.22
CA ASN A 447 9.47 -1.83 12.78
C ASN A 447 8.82 -0.80 13.71
N GLY A 448 7.61 -1.08 14.20
CA GLY A 448 6.94 -0.23 15.19
C GLY A 448 7.73 -0.11 16.49
N LEU A 449 8.27 -1.23 16.98
CA LEU A 449 9.14 -1.28 18.16
C LEU A 449 10.46 -0.53 17.94
N ASP A 450 11.10 -0.70 16.78
CA ASP A 450 12.34 0.00 16.46
C ASP A 450 12.12 1.51 16.40
N LYS A 451 10.99 1.97 15.83
CA LYS A 451 10.62 3.39 15.85
C LYS A 451 10.30 3.91 17.25
N LEU A 452 9.70 3.10 18.11
CA LEU A 452 9.50 3.48 19.52
C LEU A 452 10.83 3.62 20.27
N LYS A 453 11.78 2.69 20.04
CA LYS A 453 13.13 2.76 20.62
C LYS A 453 13.89 3.99 20.13
N GLU A 454 13.89 4.24 18.82
CA GLU A 454 14.52 5.43 18.21
C GLU A 454 13.92 6.74 18.79
N THR A 455 12.59 6.78 18.94
CA THR A 455 11.91 7.95 19.53
C THR A 455 12.28 8.12 21.01
N ALA A 456 12.37 7.04 21.77
CA ALA A 456 12.78 7.07 23.18
C ALA A 456 14.21 7.59 23.35
N GLU A 457 15.14 7.17 22.49
CA GLU A 457 16.51 7.68 22.46
C GLU A 457 16.56 9.18 22.11
N GLN A 458 15.77 9.62 21.12
CA GLN A 458 15.67 11.04 20.76
C GLN A 458 15.09 11.90 21.89
N VAL A 459 14.11 11.38 22.64
CA VAL A 459 13.53 12.09 23.80
C VAL A 459 14.54 12.19 24.94
N ALA A 460 15.30 11.14 25.22
CA ALA A 460 16.39 11.20 26.20
C ALA A 460 17.44 12.26 25.81
N GLY A 461 17.81 12.35 24.52
CA GLY A 461 18.69 13.40 24.03
C GLY A 461 18.09 14.82 24.15
N LEU A 462 16.80 14.99 23.87
CA LEU A 462 16.11 16.28 24.04
C LEU A 462 16.02 16.70 25.53
N GLU A 463 15.88 15.75 26.45
CA GLU A 463 15.92 16.00 27.89
C GLU A 463 17.28 16.57 28.34
N GLU A 464 18.38 16.06 27.81
CA GLU A 464 19.72 16.60 28.07
C GLU A 464 19.87 18.01 27.50
N VAL A 465 19.50 18.23 26.23
CA VAL A 465 19.58 19.57 25.60
C VAL A 465 18.71 20.59 26.34
N LEU A 466 17.53 20.21 26.83
CA LEU A 466 16.67 21.12 27.59
C LEU A 466 17.31 21.49 28.94
N LYS A 467 17.95 20.53 29.62
CA LYS A 467 18.69 20.81 30.87
C LYS A 467 19.81 21.81 30.62
N GLU A 468 20.60 21.64 29.57
CA GLU A 468 21.65 22.59 29.21
C GLU A 468 21.09 23.98 28.89
N LYS A 469 20.04 24.06 28.05
CA LYS A 469 19.42 25.34 27.68
C LYS A 469 18.77 26.05 28.86
N ALA A 470 18.18 25.32 29.82
CA ALA A 470 17.60 25.92 31.02
C ALA A 470 18.64 26.68 31.86
N VAL A 471 19.85 26.13 31.98
CA VAL A 471 20.97 26.81 32.66
C VAL A 471 21.37 28.09 31.92
N VAL A 472 21.46 28.04 30.59
CA VAL A 472 21.79 29.22 29.76
C VAL A 472 20.71 30.30 29.85
N VAL A 473 19.43 29.92 29.85
CA VAL A 473 18.31 30.87 30.03
C VAL A 473 18.41 31.56 31.39
N GLU A 474 18.67 30.83 32.47
CA GLU A 474 18.79 31.42 33.80
C GLU A 474 19.97 32.40 33.88
N GLN A 475 21.10 32.08 33.25
CA GLN A 475 22.25 32.97 33.18
C GLN A 475 21.94 34.26 32.40
N LYS A 476 21.36 34.14 31.19
CA LYS A 476 20.98 35.29 30.35
C LYS A 476 19.88 36.14 30.98
N ALA A 477 18.97 35.55 31.75
CA ALA A 477 17.96 36.29 32.51
C ALA A 477 18.60 37.16 33.60
N LYS A 478 19.56 36.61 34.37
CA LYS A 478 20.30 37.38 35.39
C LYS A 478 21.09 38.53 34.76
N GLU A 479 21.72 38.30 33.61
CA GLU A 479 22.46 39.33 32.87
C GLU A 479 21.53 40.47 32.37
N ALA A 480 20.37 40.12 31.81
CA ALA A 480 19.39 41.10 31.33
C ALA A 480 18.75 41.92 32.47
N ASP A 481 18.42 41.28 33.60
CA ASP A 481 17.83 41.95 34.76
C ASP A 481 18.81 42.94 35.40
N ALA A 482 20.10 42.57 35.52
CA ALA A 482 21.14 43.47 35.99
C ALA A 482 21.34 44.69 35.05
N PHE A 483 21.26 44.47 33.74
CA PHE A 483 21.39 45.54 32.76
C PHE A 483 20.17 46.49 32.77
N ALA A 484 18.96 45.97 33.06
CA ALA A 484 17.74 46.76 33.19
C ALA A 484 17.82 47.81 34.32
N GLU A 485 18.41 47.44 35.46
CA GLU A 485 18.58 48.35 36.59
C GLU A 485 19.47 49.55 36.23
N GLU A 486 20.57 49.31 35.50
CA GLU A 486 21.49 50.37 35.05
C GLU A 486 20.83 51.32 34.04
N VAL A 487 20.07 50.79 33.06
CA VAL A 487 19.29 51.61 32.11
C VAL A 487 18.21 52.43 32.83
N GLY A 488 17.53 51.85 33.82
CA GLY A 488 16.53 52.56 34.63
C GLY A 488 17.11 53.73 35.41
N ARG A 489 18.32 53.56 35.96
CA ARG A 489 19.03 54.63 36.68
C ARG A 489 19.49 55.77 35.75
N GLU A 490 19.98 55.46 34.55
CA GLU A 490 20.38 56.51 33.60
C GLU A 490 19.18 57.22 32.97
N LYS A 491 18.07 56.51 32.72
CA LYS A 491 16.82 57.10 32.22
C LYS A 491 16.21 58.11 33.19
N THR A 492 16.24 57.83 34.48
CA THR A 492 15.74 58.76 35.51
C THR A 492 16.59 60.04 35.59
N LYS A 493 17.93 59.93 35.45
CA LYS A 493 18.82 61.11 35.36
C LYS A 493 18.54 61.96 34.13
N VAL A 494 18.37 61.35 32.95
CA VAL A 494 18.09 62.07 31.70
C VAL A 494 16.75 62.81 31.76
N ASN A 495 15.71 62.18 32.32
CA ASN A 495 14.40 62.82 32.47
C ASN A 495 14.44 64.02 33.43
N ALA A 496 15.15 63.91 34.55
CA ALA A 496 15.28 65.01 35.51
C ALA A 496 16.01 66.22 34.91
N GLU A 497 17.04 65.99 34.09
CA GLU A 497 17.79 67.08 33.45
C GLU A 497 17.03 67.68 32.24
N ALA A 498 16.21 66.87 31.55
CA ALA A 498 15.32 67.34 30.48
C ALA A 498 14.17 68.22 31.01
N GLU A 499 13.62 67.92 32.18
CA GLU A 499 12.63 68.79 32.83
C GLU A 499 13.22 70.16 33.20
N LYS A 500 14.46 70.20 33.69
CA LYS A 500 15.17 71.47 33.93
C LYS A 500 15.38 72.27 32.64
N ALA A 501 15.81 71.62 31.56
CA ALA A 501 16.00 72.27 30.26
C ALA A 501 14.71 72.91 29.72
N ASN A 502 13.57 72.21 29.87
CA ASN A 502 12.27 72.72 29.45
C ASN A 502 11.80 73.91 30.31
N ALA A 503 12.03 73.86 31.62
CA ALA A 503 11.73 74.98 32.51
C ALA A 503 12.58 76.22 32.18
N GLU A 504 13.88 76.05 31.91
CA GLU A 504 14.79 77.13 31.52
C GLU A 504 14.42 77.72 30.14
N SER A 505 13.92 76.89 29.22
CA SER A 505 13.47 77.31 27.88
C SER A 505 12.23 78.20 27.93
N ALA A 506 11.23 77.82 28.74
CA ALA A 506 10.00 78.60 28.90
C ALA A 506 10.27 79.97 29.51
N ALA A 507 11.19 80.06 30.49
CA ALA A 507 11.60 81.32 31.09
C ALA A 507 12.31 82.25 30.09
N CYS A 508 13.14 81.72 29.18
CA CYS A 508 13.81 82.51 28.14
C CYS A 508 12.82 83.11 27.12
N GLU A 509 11.79 82.36 26.70
CA GLU A 509 10.80 82.83 25.73
C GLU A 509 9.96 84.01 26.26
N GLU A 510 9.63 84.00 27.56
CA GLU A 510 8.87 85.07 28.21
C GLU A 510 9.69 86.36 28.32
N ILE A 511 10.97 86.25 28.69
CA ILE A 511 11.92 87.38 28.69
C ILE A 511 12.09 87.95 27.27
N ALA A 512 12.15 87.10 26.25
CA ALA A 512 12.30 87.53 24.85
C ALA A 512 11.14 88.34 24.28
N LYS A 513 9.90 88.05 24.67
CA LYS A 513 8.72 88.84 24.27
C LYS A 513 8.74 90.26 24.85
N ASN A 514 9.13 90.39 26.11
CA ASN A 514 9.09 91.67 26.83
C ASN A 514 10.10 92.69 26.31
N VAL A 515 11.33 92.27 25.98
CA VAL A 515 12.37 93.13 25.40
C VAL A 515 11.94 93.75 24.05
N LYS A 516 11.27 92.95 23.22
CA LYS A 516 10.84 93.35 21.87
C LYS A 516 9.77 94.46 21.88
N ILE A 517 8.93 94.48 22.91
CA ILE A 517 7.90 95.51 23.11
C ILE A 517 8.54 96.83 23.56
N GLN A 518 9.50 96.77 24.48
CA GLN A 518 10.19 97.96 25.01
C GLN A 518 11.06 98.68 23.96
N GLN A 519 11.65 97.94 23.03
CA GLN A 519 12.51 98.48 21.96
C GLN A 519 11.75 99.41 21.00
N LYS A 520 10.56 99.00 20.58
CA LYS A 520 9.76 99.76 19.61
C LYS A 520 9.26 101.10 20.16
N SER A 521 8.97 101.17 21.47
CA SER A 521 8.48 102.41 22.10
C SER A 521 9.57 103.47 22.31
N CYS A 522 10.85 103.09 22.41
CA CYS A 522 11.93 104.05 22.67
C CYS A 522 12.39 104.79 21.41
N GLU A 523 12.32 104.13 20.25
CA GLU A 523 12.78 104.69 18.97
C GLU A 523 11.85 105.81 18.45
N GLU A 524 10.54 105.69 18.66
CA GLU A 524 9.55 106.68 18.20
C GLU A 524 9.61 108.02 18.97
N ASP A 525 9.99 107.98 20.25
CA ASP A 525 10.05 109.18 21.09
C ASP A 525 11.38 109.95 20.93
N LEU A 526 12.49 109.27 20.59
CA LEU A 526 13.78 109.92 20.34
C LEU A 526 13.77 110.84 19.10
N ALA A 527 13.00 110.47 18.08
CA ALA A 527 12.92 111.21 16.82
C ALA A 527 12.26 112.60 16.97
N LYS A 528 11.45 112.81 18.00
CA LYS A 528 10.73 114.08 18.24
C LYS A 528 11.59 115.13 18.94
N ALA A 529 12.67 114.74 19.61
CA ALA A 529 13.47 115.62 20.46
C ALA A 529 14.54 116.42 19.69
N ILE A 530 15.05 115.88 18.59
CA ILE A 530 16.19 116.44 17.82
C ILE A 530 15.92 117.85 17.25
N PRO A 531 14.75 118.16 16.66
CA PRO A 531 14.51 119.48 16.04
C PRO A 531 14.41 120.66 17.02
N LEU A 532 14.15 120.36 18.30
CA LEU A 532 13.94 121.39 19.33
C LEU A 532 15.26 121.89 19.93
N VAL A 533 16.27 121.01 19.96
CA VAL A 533 17.64 121.33 20.39
C VAL A 533 18.26 122.40 19.49
N GLU A 534 18.19 122.20 18.17
CA GLU A 534 18.82 123.07 17.18
C GLU A 534 18.24 124.49 17.19
N LYS A 535 16.94 124.63 17.46
CA LYS A 535 16.27 125.93 17.56
C LYS A 535 16.65 126.72 18.80
N ALA A 536 16.88 126.05 19.93
CA ALA A 536 17.30 126.70 21.17
C ALA A 536 18.75 127.21 21.11
N GLU A 537 19.65 126.47 20.43
CA GLU A 537 21.04 126.90 20.22
C GLU A 537 21.13 128.11 19.27
N ALA A 538 20.34 128.13 18.19
CA ALA A 538 20.33 129.25 17.26
C ALA A 538 19.90 130.59 17.90
N ALA A 539 18.98 130.55 18.88
CA ALA A 539 18.52 131.75 19.59
C ALA A 539 19.60 132.38 20.49
N LEU A 540 20.60 131.61 20.95
CA LEU A 540 21.69 132.09 21.81
C LEU A 540 22.79 132.82 21.06
N ASP A 541 23.04 132.49 19.80
CA ASP A 541 24.10 133.12 18.99
C ASP A 541 23.73 134.52 18.49
N VAL A 542 22.46 134.92 18.62
CA VAL A 542 22.00 136.29 18.29
C VAL A 542 22.37 137.30 19.38
N LEU A 543 22.59 136.86 20.62
CA LEU A 543 22.88 137.72 21.78
C LEU A 543 24.39 138.00 21.92
N ASN A 544 24.75 139.27 22.10
CA ASN A 544 26.15 139.69 22.28
C ASN A 544 26.35 140.60 23.51
N LYS A 545 27.61 140.80 23.93
CA LYS A 545 27.98 141.60 25.12
C LYS A 545 27.42 143.03 25.12
N LYS A 546 27.25 143.66 23.94
CA LYS A 546 26.74 145.04 23.85
C LYS A 546 25.26 145.11 24.22
N ASP A 547 24.49 144.06 23.93
CA ASP A 547 23.05 144.01 24.15
C ASP A 547 22.72 144.12 25.66
N PHE A 548 23.50 143.45 26.51
CA PHE A 548 23.33 143.56 27.97
C PHE A 548 23.90 144.86 28.55
N GLN A 549 24.93 145.45 27.92
CA GLN A 549 25.40 146.80 28.30
C GLN A 549 24.33 147.86 28.02
N GLU A 550 23.61 147.73 26.90
CA GLU A 550 22.48 148.58 26.55
C GLU A 550 21.35 148.44 27.57
N LEU A 551 20.91 147.21 27.87
CA LEU A 551 19.86 146.94 28.86
C LEU A 551 20.21 147.51 30.23
N LYS A 552 21.47 147.42 30.67
CA LYS A 552 21.94 147.95 31.95
C LYS A 552 21.94 149.48 32.03
N SER A 553 22.09 150.17 30.90
CA SER A 553 22.18 151.63 30.86
C SER A 553 20.84 152.34 31.13
N PHE A 554 19.71 151.61 31.09
CA PHE A 554 18.40 152.17 31.37
C PHE A 554 18.21 152.48 32.85
N ALA A 555 18.09 153.78 33.18
CA ALA A 555 17.75 154.24 34.53
C ALA A 555 16.37 153.76 35.00
N LYS A 556 15.43 153.53 34.07
CA LYS A 556 14.11 152.90 34.29
C LYS A 556 13.75 152.07 33.03
N PRO A 557 13.34 150.80 33.17
CA PRO A 557 13.15 149.92 32.01
C PRO A 557 11.91 150.30 31.18
N PRO A 558 11.95 150.16 29.84
CA PRO A 558 10.77 150.20 28.99
C PRO A 558 9.77 149.10 29.39
N ALA A 559 8.47 149.40 29.29
CA ALA A 559 7.41 148.49 29.73
C ALA A 559 7.51 147.10 29.07
N GLY A 560 7.61 146.05 29.87
CA GLY A 560 7.69 144.65 29.45
C GLY A 560 9.10 144.06 29.44
N VAL A 561 10.15 144.89 29.36
CA VAL A 561 11.55 144.42 29.43
C VAL A 561 11.89 143.93 30.84
N ASP A 562 11.28 144.53 31.85
CA ASP A 562 11.30 144.08 33.24
C ASP A 562 10.82 142.63 33.40
N LYS A 563 9.72 142.25 32.73
CA LYS A 563 9.19 140.87 32.76
C LYS A 563 10.10 139.86 32.07
N VAL A 564 10.74 140.23 30.95
CA VAL A 564 11.68 139.34 30.23
C VAL A 564 12.90 139.04 31.08
N CYS A 565 13.46 140.07 31.70
CA CYS A 565 14.53 139.88 32.66
C CYS A 565 14.03 139.08 33.87
N GLU A 566 12.82 139.33 34.39
CA GLU A 566 12.21 138.55 35.48
C GLU A 566 12.13 137.05 35.15
N ALA A 567 11.64 136.69 33.95
CA ALA A 567 11.57 135.31 33.49
C ALA A 567 12.96 134.67 33.37
N CYS A 568 13.94 135.42 32.87
CA CYS A 568 15.34 134.97 32.85
C CYS A 568 15.90 134.76 34.27
N MET A 569 15.54 135.61 35.24
CA MET A 569 15.97 135.40 36.64
C MET A 569 15.38 134.14 37.23
N HIS A 570 14.12 133.84 36.89
CA HIS A 570 13.47 132.61 37.35
C HIS A 570 14.09 131.36 36.74
N LEU A 571 14.50 131.40 35.47
CA LEU A 571 15.20 130.28 34.83
C LEU A 571 16.58 130.04 35.46
N MET A 572 17.36 131.10 35.65
CA MET A 572 18.73 131.02 36.18
C MET A 572 18.82 130.96 37.71
N ALA A 573 17.66 130.92 38.40
CA ALA A 573 17.58 130.84 39.84
C ALA A 573 18.32 129.60 40.39
N GLY A 574 19.32 129.80 41.22
CA GLY A 574 20.11 128.70 41.79
C GLY A 574 21.20 128.12 40.89
N ILE A 575 21.32 128.59 39.64
CA ILE A 575 22.45 128.30 38.75
C ILE A 575 23.41 129.49 38.71
N ASP A 576 22.88 130.71 38.59
CA ASP A 576 23.68 131.93 38.73
C ASP A 576 23.77 132.36 40.21
N PRO A 577 24.98 132.41 40.82
CA PRO A 577 25.15 132.79 42.22
C PRO A 577 24.70 134.22 42.55
N SER A 578 24.55 135.08 41.54
CA SER A 578 24.14 136.47 41.72
C SER A 578 22.65 136.65 42.07
N ILE A 579 21.84 135.61 41.83
CA ILE A 579 20.39 135.61 42.05
C ILE A 579 20.08 134.96 43.40
N GLU A 580 19.74 135.77 44.40
CA GLU A 580 19.36 135.28 45.72
C GLU A 580 17.97 134.65 45.70
N VAL A 581 17.88 133.37 46.10
CA VAL A 581 16.63 132.61 46.20
C VAL A 581 16.17 132.47 47.66
N ASP A 582 14.86 132.41 47.88
CA ASP A 582 14.27 132.13 49.19
C ASP A 582 14.33 130.62 49.54
N LYS A 583 14.02 130.24 50.78
CA LYS A 583 14.00 128.84 51.26
C LYS A 583 13.10 127.90 50.43
N LYS A 584 12.23 128.45 49.58
CA LYS A 584 11.38 127.73 48.63
C LYS A 584 11.87 127.82 47.17
N GLY A 585 13.11 128.21 46.90
CA GLY A 585 13.67 128.27 45.54
C GLY A 585 13.13 129.39 44.64
N LYS A 586 12.35 130.33 45.19
CA LYS A 586 11.79 131.48 44.43
C LYS A 586 12.71 132.70 44.55
N VAL A 587 12.89 133.44 43.46
CA VAL A 587 13.77 134.62 43.40
C VAL A 587 13.29 135.71 44.39
N LYS A 588 14.19 136.19 45.27
CA LYS A 588 13.85 137.14 46.35
C LYS A 588 13.64 138.59 45.90
N ASP A 589 14.41 139.05 44.92
CA ASP A 589 14.33 140.43 44.41
C ASP A 589 14.06 140.39 42.90
N THR A 590 12.79 140.42 42.50
CA THR A 590 12.36 140.49 41.09
C THR A 590 12.32 141.92 40.55
N SER A 591 12.78 142.91 41.32
CA SER A 591 12.80 144.29 40.86
C SER A 591 13.86 144.49 39.77
N TRP A 592 13.72 145.57 38.98
CA TRP A 592 14.73 145.95 37.98
C TRP A 592 16.15 146.03 38.57
N LYS A 593 16.28 146.37 39.86
CA LYS A 593 17.57 146.40 40.55
C LYS A 593 18.21 145.01 40.64
N GLY A 594 17.43 143.96 40.85
CA GLY A 594 17.85 142.55 40.80
C GLY A 594 18.28 142.14 39.39
N ALA A 595 17.50 142.49 38.37
CA ALA A 595 17.84 142.24 36.97
C ALA A 595 19.16 142.93 36.56
N THR A 596 19.38 144.17 37.00
CA THR A 596 20.62 144.92 36.74
C THR A 596 21.84 144.29 37.42
N LYS A 597 21.65 143.63 38.58
CA LYS A 597 22.72 142.93 39.32
C LYS A 597 23.14 141.65 38.61
N MET A 598 22.20 140.87 38.09
CA MET A 598 22.46 139.67 37.28
C MET A 598 23.25 140.03 36.01
N MET A 599 22.83 141.09 35.31
CA MET A 599 23.57 141.64 34.16
C MET A 599 24.82 142.45 34.55
N GLY A 600 25.25 142.39 35.82
CA GLY A 600 26.35 143.16 36.38
C GLY A 600 27.65 142.99 35.58
N ASN A 601 27.94 141.76 35.16
CA ASN A 601 29.01 141.40 34.23
C ASN A 601 28.43 140.74 32.96
N PRO A 602 28.21 141.53 31.88
CA PRO A 602 27.61 141.08 30.62
C PRO A 602 28.25 139.85 29.95
N GLU A 603 29.56 139.67 30.11
CA GLU A 603 30.32 138.64 29.41
C GLU A 603 30.11 137.27 30.07
N LYS A 604 30.19 137.22 31.41
CA LYS A 604 29.85 136.03 32.19
C LYS A 604 28.38 135.65 32.07
N PHE A 605 27.49 136.65 32.01
CA PHE A 605 26.07 136.39 31.90
C PHE A 605 25.69 135.67 30.59
N LEU A 606 26.28 136.10 29.47
CA LEU A 606 26.09 135.42 28.18
C LEU A 606 26.65 133.99 28.19
N GLU A 607 27.81 133.75 28.81
CA GLU A 607 28.37 132.39 28.98
C GLU A 607 27.42 131.50 29.80
N SER A 608 26.86 132.01 30.90
CA SER A 608 25.89 131.26 31.71
C SER A 608 24.62 130.92 30.94
N LEU A 609 24.13 131.81 30.05
CA LEU A 609 22.99 131.52 29.18
C LEU A 609 23.30 130.43 28.14
N LYS A 610 24.52 130.42 27.58
CA LYS A 610 24.98 129.37 26.64
C LYS A 610 25.17 128.03 27.34
N ALA A 611 25.70 128.03 28.56
CA ALA A 611 25.92 126.81 29.36
C ALA A 611 24.63 126.19 29.91
N PHE A 612 23.54 126.96 29.97
CA PHE A 612 22.28 126.54 30.60
C PHE A 612 21.65 125.27 29.97
N LYS A 613 21.89 125.00 28.68
CA LYS A 613 21.43 123.76 28.03
C LYS A 613 22.09 122.52 28.66
N GLY A 614 23.39 122.56 28.93
CA GLY A 614 24.11 121.44 29.55
C GLY A 614 23.59 121.15 30.96
N GLU A 615 23.23 122.19 31.70
CA GLU A 615 22.61 122.04 33.04
C GLU A 615 21.21 121.40 33.00
N ILE A 616 20.50 121.48 31.86
CA ILE A 616 19.24 120.75 31.63
C ILE A 616 19.51 119.28 31.35
N ASP A 617 20.50 118.99 30.50
CA ASP A 617 20.89 117.62 30.11
C ASP A 617 21.45 116.82 31.29
N ASP A 618 22.20 117.49 32.16
CA ASP A 618 22.77 116.92 33.39
C ASP A 618 21.75 116.86 34.56
N GLY A 619 20.55 117.43 34.38
CA GLY A 619 19.45 117.37 35.36
C GLY A 619 19.56 118.34 36.55
N ASN A 620 20.41 119.37 36.45
CA ASN A 620 20.69 120.30 37.54
C ASN A 620 19.66 121.44 37.64
N VAL A 621 18.84 121.69 36.61
CA VAL A 621 17.77 122.70 36.61
C VAL A 621 16.53 122.14 37.34
N PRO A 622 16.12 122.71 38.50
CA PRO A 622 14.91 122.27 39.17
C PRO A 622 13.66 122.71 38.39
N GLY A 623 12.68 121.81 38.20
CA GLY A 623 11.43 122.12 37.49
C GLY A 623 10.62 123.29 38.07
N GLN A 624 10.90 123.66 39.32
CA GLN A 624 10.33 124.86 39.95
C GLN A 624 10.75 126.17 39.25
N ASN A 625 11.95 126.23 38.66
CA ASN A 625 12.46 127.38 37.91
C ASN A 625 11.60 127.64 36.67
N ILE A 626 11.31 126.58 35.91
CA ILE A 626 10.46 126.61 34.72
C ILE A 626 9.01 126.99 35.09
N SER A 627 8.48 126.41 36.17
CA SER A 627 7.11 126.68 36.64
C SER A 627 6.90 128.14 37.05
N CYS A 628 7.94 128.82 37.54
CA CYS A 628 7.87 130.24 37.88
C CYS A 628 8.05 131.16 36.66
N ALA A 629 8.85 130.77 35.66
CA ALA A 629 9.07 131.56 34.44
C ALA A 629 7.90 131.46 33.44
N ARG A 630 7.20 130.32 33.36
CA ARG A 630 6.17 130.05 32.34
C ARG A 630 4.99 131.05 32.36
N PRO A 631 4.38 131.42 33.51
CA PRO A 631 3.30 132.40 33.53
C PRO A 631 3.70 133.77 32.98
N LEU A 632 5.00 134.11 33.05
CA LEU A 632 5.51 135.38 32.51
C LEU A 632 5.62 135.35 30.98
N THR A 633 5.93 134.18 30.40
CA THR A 633 5.98 133.99 28.94
C THR A 633 4.61 133.91 28.26
N GLU A 634 3.53 133.67 29.01
CA GLU A 634 2.16 133.57 28.49
C GLU A 634 1.43 134.92 28.37
N ALA A 635 2.04 136.02 28.85
CA ALA A 635 1.45 137.36 28.74
C ALA A 635 1.46 137.88 27.28
N GLU A 636 0.37 138.51 26.80
CA GLU A 636 0.24 139.00 25.40
C GLU A 636 1.40 139.91 24.96
N ASP A 637 1.98 140.65 25.91
CA ASP A 637 3.07 141.58 25.65
C ASP A 637 4.44 140.87 25.48
N PHE A 638 4.57 139.61 25.94
CA PHE A 638 5.82 138.82 26.01
C PHE A 638 6.03 138.02 24.72
N THR A 639 6.23 138.74 23.63
CA THR A 639 6.56 138.16 22.32
C THR A 639 7.81 138.83 21.76
N VAL A 640 8.60 138.07 20.99
CA VAL A 640 9.85 138.57 20.40
C VAL A 640 9.59 139.82 19.55
N GLU A 641 8.48 139.87 18.80
CA GLU A 641 8.10 141.01 17.97
C GLU A 641 7.77 142.29 18.76
N SER A 642 7.06 142.13 19.90
CA SER A 642 6.74 143.23 20.81
C SER A 642 8.00 143.80 21.46
N MET A 643 8.91 142.92 21.90
CA MET A 643 10.16 143.33 22.53
C MET A 643 11.15 143.95 21.53
N LYS A 644 11.20 143.47 20.29
CA LYS A 644 12.13 143.98 19.26
C LYS A 644 11.87 145.44 18.90
N LYS A 645 10.61 145.89 19.00
CA LYS A 645 10.23 147.31 18.84
C LYS A 645 10.73 148.19 19.99
N LYS A 646 10.96 147.62 21.17
CA LYS A 646 11.35 148.34 22.40
C LYS A 646 12.86 148.28 22.64
N SER A 647 13.47 147.11 22.46
CA SER A 647 14.91 146.88 22.50
C SER A 647 15.23 145.55 21.80
N ALA A 648 16.20 145.58 20.87
CA ALA A 648 16.65 144.37 20.19
C ALA A 648 17.27 143.37 21.18
N ALA A 649 17.95 143.87 22.21
CA ALA A 649 18.54 143.08 23.29
C ALA A 649 17.48 142.31 24.11
N ALA A 650 16.36 142.97 24.45
CA ALA A 650 15.25 142.32 25.16
C ALA A 650 14.54 141.25 24.30
N ALA A 651 14.50 141.44 22.99
CA ALA A 651 13.89 140.47 22.07
C ALA A 651 14.68 139.17 21.98
N GLY A 652 16.01 139.25 21.88
CA GLY A 652 16.86 138.05 21.87
C GLY A 652 16.77 137.27 23.19
N LEU A 653 16.72 137.97 24.32
CA LEU A 653 16.56 137.32 25.63
C LEU A 653 15.18 136.67 25.76
N CYS A 654 14.12 137.30 25.23
CA CYS A 654 12.77 136.75 25.19
C CYS A 654 12.70 135.46 24.34
N GLU A 655 13.36 135.43 23.18
CA GLU A 655 13.39 134.26 22.28
C GLU A 655 14.10 133.07 22.93
N TRP A 656 15.20 133.32 23.63
CA TRP A 656 15.92 132.30 24.37
C TRP A 656 15.08 131.68 25.50
N VAL A 657 14.44 132.52 26.34
CA VAL A 657 13.60 132.07 27.47
C VAL A 657 12.49 131.11 27.00
N ILE A 658 11.85 131.37 25.86
CA ILE A 658 10.77 130.52 25.34
C ILE A 658 11.31 129.17 24.86
N ASN A 659 12.38 129.17 24.06
CA ASN A 659 12.91 127.95 23.47
C ASN A 659 13.54 127.01 24.50
N ILE A 660 14.20 127.55 25.53
CA ILE A 660 14.86 126.74 26.56
C ILE A 660 13.85 126.06 27.50
N ILE A 661 12.68 126.68 27.73
CA ILE A 661 11.57 126.06 28.47
C ILE A 661 11.00 124.85 27.69
N MET A 662 10.85 124.95 26.38
CA MET A 662 10.37 123.83 25.55
C MET A 662 11.35 122.66 25.50
N TYR A 663 12.66 122.94 25.54
CA TYR A 663 13.69 121.90 25.56
C TYR A 663 13.65 121.03 26.83
N TYR A 664 13.53 121.67 28.00
CA TYR A 664 13.43 120.99 29.30
C TYR A 664 12.28 119.97 29.35
N ASP A 665 11.12 120.30 28.78
CA ASP A 665 9.93 119.42 28.80
C ASP A 665 10.16 118.08 28.06
N VAL A 666 11.04 118.07 27.05
CA VAL A 666 11.29 116.88 26.21
C VAL A 666 12.38 116.00 26.82
N VAL A 667 13.43 116.57 27.40
CA VAL A 667 14.54 115.80 28.00
C VAL A 667 14.03 114.92 29.14
N ILE A 668 13.15 115.45 30.01
CA ILE A 668 12.63 114.71 31.16
C ILE A 668 11.75 113.51 30.77
N THR A 669 11.23 113.47 29.54
CA THR A 669 10.39 112.36 29.05
C THR A 669 11.18 111.21 28.42
N VAL A 670 12.36 111.48 27.87
CA VAL A 670 13.11 110.54 27.01
C VAL A 670 14.16 109.73 27.79
N GLU A 671 14.82 110.33 28.78
CA GLU A 671 15.94 109.71 29.51
C GLU A 671 15.58 108.41 30.28
N PRO A 672 14.45 108.32 31.00
CA PRO A 672 14.09 107.10 31.75
C PRO A 672 13.86 105.87 30.85
N LYS A 673 13.40 106.08 29.62
CA LYS A 673 13.07 104.99 28.68
C LYS A 673 14.33 104.37 28.05
N LYS A 674 15.38 105.17 27.80
CA LYS A 674 16.68 104.69 27.29
C LYS A 674 17.37 103.73 28.26
N GLN A 675 17.31 104.01 29.56
CA GLN A 675 17.96 103.18 30.57
C GLN A 675 17.26 101.83 30.75
N SER A 676 15.93 101.83 30.78
CA SER A 676 15.13 100.59 30.88
C SER A 676 15.35 99.65 29.69
N LEU A 677 15.58 100.17 28.48
CA LEU A 677 15.85 99.35 27.29
C LEU A 677 17.19 98.59 27.36
N ARG A 678 18.21 99.18 28.00
CA ARG A 678 19.54 98.59 28.09
C ARG A 678 19.57 97.41 29.06
N GLU A 679 18.94 97.56 30.22
CA GLU A 679 18.84 96.51 31.25
C GLU A 679 18.10 95.27 30.74
N ALA A 680 17.03 95.47 29.97
CA ALA A 680 16.22 94.38 29.44
C ALA A 680 16.99 93.52 28.39
N ASN A 681 17.85 94.14 27.58
CA ASN A 681 18.67 93.42 26.59
C ASN A 681 19.79 92.58 27.24
N GLU A 682 20.40 93.05 28.32
CA GLU A 682 21.44 92.29 29.05
C GLU A 682 20.86 91.05 29.74
N MET A 683 19.65 91.14 30.29
CA MET A 683 18.96 89.97 30.87
C MET A 683 18.66 88.88 29.83
N LEU A 684 18.29 89.26 28.61
CA LEU A 684 17.98 88.32 27.52
C LEU A 684 19.21 87.55 27.04
N ALA A 685 20.38 88.20 26.99
CA ALA A 685 21.63 87.54 26.61
C ALA A 685 22.06 86.48 27.65
N GLY A 686 21.99 86.81 28.94
CA GLY A 686 22.38 85.90 30.03
C GLY A 686 21.43 84.71 30.23
N ALA A 687 20.16 84.82 29.81
CA ALA A 687 19.21 83.71 29.86
C ALA A 687 19.47 82.68 28.74
N ASN A 688 19.74 83.14 27.51
CA ASN A 688 20.02 82.27 26.36
C ASN A 688 21.30 81.43 26.54
N GLU A 689 22.33 81.96 27.21
CA GLU A 689 23.58 81.24 27.45
C GLU A 689 23.38 80.05 28.42
N ARG A 690 22.57 80.22 29.47
CA ARG A 690 22.22 79.13 30.40
C ARG A 690 21.42 78.04 29.72
N LEU A 691 20.45 78.42 28.89
CA LEU A 691 19.64 77.48 28.12
C LEU A 691 20.52 76.59 27.22
N ALA A 692 21.52 77.17 26.55
CA ALA A 692 22.42 76.43 25.67
C ALA A 692 23.27 75.38 26.42
N ILE A 693 23.73 75.69 27.64
CA ILE A 693 24.52 74.76 28.48
C ILE A 693 23.66 73.56 28.90
N VAL A 694 22.45 73.80 29.40
CA VAL A 694 21.55 72.74 29.86
C VAL A 694 21.10 71.87 28.68
N GLN A 695 20.83 72.44 27.51
CA GLN A 695 20.50 71.69 26.30
C GLN A 695 21.65 70.78 25.82
N ALA A 696 22.90 71.24 25.89
CA ALA A 696 24.05 70.42 25.53
C ALA A 696 24.23 69.20 26.45
N GLN A 697 24.02 69.38 27.77
CA GLN A 697 24.09 68.29 28.74
C GLN A 697 22.97 67.25 28.52
N VAL A 698 21.75 67.71 28.23
CA VAL A 698 20.63 66.82 27.89
C VAL A 698 20.94 66.02 26.62
N ALA A 699 21.52 66.63 25.59
CA ALA A 699 21.88 65.95 24.35
C ALA A 699 22.94 64.84 24.57
N GLU A 700 23.96 65.08 25.40
CA GLU A 700 24.98 64.07 25.72
C GLU A 700 24.39 62.89 26.51
N LEU A 701 23.58 63.17 27.52
CA LEU A 701 22.92 62.15 28.32
C LEU A 701 21.90 61.34 27.49
N GLN A 702 21.18 61.98 26.58
CA GLN A 702 20.29 61.29 25.63
C GLN A 702 21.06 60.36 24.69
N ALA A 703 22.24 60.75 24.20
CA ALA A 703 23.06 59.89 23.35
C ALA A 703 23.59 58.65 24.11
N LYS A 704 24.03 58.83 25.36
CA LYS A 704 24.43 57.72 26.24
C LYS A 704 23.26 56.78 26.54
N LEU A 705 22.09 57.34 26.86
CA LEU A 705 20.87 56.55 27.10
C LEU A 705 20.45 55.78 25.84
N ALA A 706 20.50 56.39 24.66
CA ALA A 706 20.14 55.73 23.40
C ALA A 706 21.03 54.52 23.12
N LYS A 707 22.33 54.62 23.40
CA LYS A 707 23.27 53.49 23.27
C LYS A 707 22.98 52.38 24.27
N LEU A 708 22.78 52.72 25.55
CA LEU A 708 22.43 51.78 26.61
C LEU A 708 21.09 51.08 26.36
N VAL A 709 20.08 51.80 25.84
CA VAL A 709 18.80 51.21 25.43
C VAL A 709 18.97 50.25 24.25
N ALA A 710 19.78 50.59 23.26
CA ALA A 710 20.06 49.68 22.13
C ALA A 710 20.79 48.40 22.57
N GLU A 711 21.76 48.49 23.48
CA GLU A 711 22.46 47.33 24.06
C GLU A 711 21.51 46.48 24.92
N PHE A 712 20.59 47.11 25.66
CA PHE A 712 19.57 46.44 26.45
C PHE A 712 18.55 45.70 25.58
N ASP A 713 18.05 46.35 24.53
CA ASP A 713 17.11 45.75 23.58
C ASP A 713 17.76 44.55 22.87
N ALA A 714 19.06 44.62 22.55
CA ALA A 714 19.81 43.49 21.99
C ALA A 714 19.96 42.32 23.00
N ALA A 715 20.26 42.62 24.27
CA ALA A 715 20.37 41.61 25.32
C ALA A 715 19.01 40.94 25.63
N ILE A 716 17.92 41.71 25.62
CA ILE A 716 16.55 41.18 25.73
C ILE A 716 16.23 40.30 24.53
N ALA A 717 16.53 40.74 23.31
CA ALA A 717 16.25 39.95 22.12
C ALA A 717 17.01 38.61 22.13
N GLU A 718 18.26 38.58 22.61
CA GLU A 718 19.02 37.35 22.78
C GLU A 718 18.42 36.44 23.87
N LYS A 719 18.06 37.00 25.04
CA LYS A 719 17.36 36.27 26.11
C LYS A 719 16.05 35.66 25.59
N ASP A 720 15.22 36.45 24.92
CA ASP A 720 13.93 36.03 24.39
C ASP A 720 14.08 34.96 23.30
N ALA A 721 15.13 35.04 22.47
CA ALA A 721 15.44 34.00 21.48
C ALA A 721 15.79 32.67 22.14
N VAL A 722 16.66 32.67 23.17
CA VAL A 722 17.03 31.44 23.90
C VAL A 722 15.83 30.89 24.69
N MET A 723 15.01 31.76 25.32
CA MET A 723 13.76 31.35 25.97
C MET A 723 12.77 30.73 24.98
N ALA A 724 12.60 31.33 23.79
CA ALA A 724 11.71 30.79 22.78
C ALA A 724 12.19 29.43 22.25
N GLU A 725 13.49 29.21 22.11
CA GLU A 725 14.05 27.90 21.76
C GLU A 725 13.89 26.87 22.87
N ALA A 726 14.12 27.25 24.13
CA ALA A 726 13.91 26.39 25.29
C ALA A 726 12.43 25.97 25.39
N GLN A 727 11.50 26.91 25.22
CA GLN A 727 10.06 26.63 25.22
C GLN A 727 9.67 25.72 24.05
N LYS A 728 10.22 25.93 22.85
CA LYS A 728 10.01 25.02 21.71
C LYS A 728 10.50 23.61 22.01
N CYS A 729 11.67 23.50 22.65
CA CYS A 729 12.24 22.21 23.07
C CYS A 729 11.38 21.54 24.13
N GLN A 730 10.92 22.27 25.14
CA GLN A 730 10.02 21.79 26.19
C GLN A 730 8.68 21.32 25.63
N ASN A 731 8.05 22.10 24.75
CA ASN A 731 6.78 21.70 24.12
C ASN A 731 6.97 20.42 23.29
N LYS A 732 8.07 20.32 22.53
CA LYS A 732 8.41 19.09 21.79
C LYS A 732 8.63 17.91 22.74
N LEU A 733 9.32 18.13 23.85
CA LEU A 733 9.58 17.12 24.87
C LEU A 733 8.28 16.60 25.47
N GLU A 734 7.40 17.47 25.94
CA GLU A 734 6.11 17.09 26.53
C GLU A 734 5.25 16.29 25.54
N MET A 735 5.19 16.73 24.28
CA MET A 735 4.47 16.00 23.23
C MET A 735 5.07 14.60 23.01
N ALA A 736 6.39 14.49 22.97
CA ALA A 736 7.09 13.23 22.75
C ALA A 736 7.01 12.29 23.96
N GLN A 737 7.11 12.80 25.18
CA GLN A 737 6.88 12.04 26.42
C GLN A 737 5.44 11.55 26.51
N ARG A 738 4.45 12.37 26.13
CA ARG A 738 3.04 11.92 26.07
C ARG A 738 2.84 10.83 25.04
N LEU A 739 3.50 10.93 23.88
CA LEU A 739 3.47 9.91 22.83
C LEU A 739 4.09 8.59 23.31
N ILE A 740 5.29 8.64 23.92
CA ILE A 740 5.96 7.47 24.50
C ILE A 740 5.14 6.87 25.63
N GLY A 741 4.57 7.68 26.51
CA GLY A 741 3.70 7.20 27.59
C GLY A 741 2.44 6.50 27.06
N ALA A 742 1.79 7.07 26.04
CA ALA A 742 0.61 6.46 25.41
C ALA A 742 0.94 5.18 24.63
N LEU A 743 2.12 5.11 24.00
CA LEU A 743 2.54 3.96 23.20
C LEU A 743 3.36 2.93 23.99
N GLY A 744 3.88 3.24 25.16
CA GLY A 744 4.74 2.35 25.94
C GLY A 744 4.05 1.05 26.34
N ALA A 745 2.79 1.14 26.79
CA ALA A 745 1.97 -0.05 27.07
C ALA A 745 1.72 -0.89 25.81
N ASN A 746 1.50 -0.24 24.66
CA ASN A 746 1.36 -0.94 23.38
C ASN A 746 2.68 -1.57 22.91
N GLY A 747 3.83 -0.93 23.16
CA GLY A 747 5.15 -1.46 22.87
C GLY A 747 5.41 -2.79 23.58
N VAL A 748 5.08 -2.89 24.87
CA VAL A 748 5.18 -4.17 25.62
C VAL A 748 4.29 -5.25 25.00
N ILE A 749 3.06 -4.90 24.60
CA ILE A 749 2.14 -5.83 23.92
C ILE A 749 2.73 -6.26 22.57
N TRP A 750 3.31 -5.34 21.80
CA TRP A 750 3.93 -5.65 20.51
C TRP A 750 5.12 -6.59 20.66
N GLU A 751 5.96 -6.38 21.67
CA GLU A 751 7.11 -7.25 21.97
C GLU A 751 6.66 -8.66 22.37
N GLN A 752 5.65 -8.77 23.22
CA GLN A 752 5.03 -10.05 23.57
C GLN A 752 4.40 -10.72 22.34
N THR A 753 3.73 -9.95 21.48
CA THR A 753 3.11 -10.46 20.25
C THR A 753 4.15 -10.93 19.25
N VAL A 754 5.27 -10.22 19.09
CA VAL A 754 6.39 -10.63 18.22
C VAL A 754 7.01 -11.94 18.72
N SER A 755 7.18 -12.07 20.05
CA SER A 755 7.65 -13.32 20.65
C SER A 755 6.69 -14.48 20.42
N GLN A 756 5.38 -14.24 20.55
CA GLN A 756 4.37 -15.25 20.26
C GLN A 756 4.35 -15.63 18.77
N ILE A 757 4.46 -14.66 17.86
CA ILE A 757 4.53 -14.92 16.41
C ILE A 757 5.74 -15.80 16.08
N ALA A 758 6.88 -15.64 16.75
CA ALA A 758 8.05 -16.50 16.54
C ALA A 758 7.74 -17.96 16.89
N VAL A 759 7.00 -18.21 17.98
CA VAL A 759 6.51 -19.55 18.34
C VAL A 759 5.48 -20.06 17.33
N ASP A 760 4.55 -19.21 16.91
CA ASP A 760 3.51 -19.55 15.94
C ASP A 760 4.14 -19.97 14.59
N LEU A 761 5.18 -19.27 14.13
CA LEU A 761 5.93 -19.60 12.91
C LEU A 761 6.56 -20.99 12.97
N GLU A 762 7.04 -21.43 14.14
CA GLU A 762 7.64 -22.75 14.33
C GLU A 762 6.59 -23.89 14.23
N VAL A 763 5.39 -23.67 14.80
CA VAL A 763 4.32 -24.70 14.85
C VAL A 763 3.38 -24.69 13.63
N MET A 764 3.38 -23.60 12.84
CA MET A 764 2.53 -23.45 11.65
C MET A 764 2.60 -24.62 10.66
N PRO A 765 3.77 -25.21 10.33
CA PRO A 765 3.83 -26.33 9.40
C PRO A 765 2.97 -27.53 9.82
N GLY A 766 2.90 -27.84 11.12
CA GLY A 766 2.07 -28.93 11.65
C GLY A 766 0.59 -28.55 11.73
N ASP A 767 0.28 -27.37 12.28
CA ASP A 767 -1.11 -26.92 12.46
C ASP A 767 -1.85 -26.74 11.13
N VAL A 768 -1.18 -26.15 10.14
CA VAL A 768 -1.72 -26.00 8.78
C VAL A 768 -1.91 -27.36 8.11
N LEU A 769 -1.06 -28.35 8.39
CA LEU A 769 -1.18 -29.69 7.82
C LEU A 769 -2.44 -30.42 8.32
N VAL A 770 -2.71 -30.33 9.63
CA VAL A 770 -3.95 -30.87 10.22
C VAL A 770 -5.17 -30.12 9.66
N ALA A 771 -5.11 -28.79 9.57
CA ALA A 771 -6.19 -27.97 9.01
C ALA A 771 -6.48 -28.29 7.53
N CYS A 772 -5.44 -28.46 6.70
CA CYS A 772 -5.62 -28.81 5.29
C CYS A 772 -6.16 -30.24 5.13
N SER A 773 -5.73 -31.17 5.98
CA SER A 773 -6.26 -32.55 6.01
C SER A 773 -7.73 -32.57 6.41
N PHE A 774 -8.10 -31.72 7.37
CA PHE A 774 -9.48 -31.53 7.79
C PHE A 774 -10.37 -31.04 6.63
N VAL A 775 -9.94 -29.98 5.92
CA VAL A 775 -10.67 -29.45 4.76
C VAL A 775 -10.77 -30.46 3.61
N SER A 776 -9.71 -31.23 3.38
CA SER A 776 -9.62 -32.12 2.21
C SER A 776 -10.39 -33.43 2.39
N TYR A 777 -10.41 -33.98 3.59
CA TYR A 777 -10.94 -35.33 3.85
C TYR A 777 -12.12 -35.36 4.82
N VAL A 778 -12.11 -34.53 5.85
CA VAL A 778 -12.93 -34.75 7.05
C VAL A 778 -14.34 -34.17 6.92
N GLY A 779 -14.57 -33.26 5.97
CA GLY A 779 -15.84 -32.54 5.82
C GLY A 779 -17.09 -33.42 5.66
N VAL A 780 -16.96 -34.62 5.08
CA VAL A 780 -18.09 -35.56 4.87
C VAL A 780 -18.56 -36.24 6.17
N PHE A 781 -17.69 -36.33 7.17
CA PHE A 781 -17.97 -37.08 8.39
C PHE A 781 -18.80 -36.30 9.40
N THR A 782 -19.49 -37.04 10.27
CA THR A 782 -20.17 -36.49 11.45
C THR A 782 -19.17 -36.18 12.56
N ARG A 783 -19.57 -35.35 13.53
CA ARG A 783 -18.71 -34.78 14.57
C ARG A 783 -17.75 -35.78 15.24
N GLN A 784 -18.26 -36.93 15.68
CA GLN A 784 -17.42 -37.94 16.36
C GLN A 784 -16.25 -38.40 15.48
N TYR A 785 -16.54 -38.77 14.23
CA TYR A 785 -15.52 -39.19 13.28
C TYR A 785 -14.55 -38.06 12.91
N ARG A 786 -15.00 -36.79 12.95
CA ARG A 786 -14.12 -35.63 12.77
C ARG A 786 -13.09 -35.52 13.90
N GLU A 787 -13.56 -35.58 15.15
CA GLU A 787 -12.72 -35.53 16.33
C GLU A 787 -11.73 -36.71 16.35
N ASP A 788 -12.20 -37.93 16.04
CA ASP A 788 -11.34 -39.12 15.96
C ASP A 788 -10.24 -39.00 14.88
N CYS A 789 -10.56 -38.44 13.71
CA CYS A 789 -9.57 -38.19 12.65
C CYS A 789 -8.52 -37.18 13.12
N ILE A 790 -8.94 -36.05 13.70
CA ILE A 790 -8.03 -34.99 14.18
C ILE A 790 -7.10 -35.57 15.26
N ASN A 791 -7.63 -36.30 16.24
CA ASN A 791 -6.82 -36.92 17.29
C ASN A 791 -5.78 -37.89 16.70
N THR A 792 -6.19 -38.74 15.75
CA THR A 792 -5.29 -39.66 15.04
C THR A 792 -4.18 -38.92 14.29
N PHE A 793 -4.50 -37.78 13.68
CA PHE A 793 -3.51 -36.96 12.97
C PHE A 793 -2.50 -36.32 13.92
N VAL A 794 -2.99 -35.71 15.01
CA VAL A 794 -2.15 -35.05 16.01
C VAL A 794 -1.24 -36.06 16.72
N GLU A 795 -1.73 -37.25 17.05
CA GLU A 795 -0.93 -38.33 17.63
C GLU A 795 0.24 -38.74 16.73
N PHE A 796 0.00 -38.89 15.42
CA PHE A 796 1.05 -39.24 14.47
C PHE A 796 2.11 -38.13 14.37
N LEU A 797 1.68 -36.88 14.27
CA LEU A 797 2.61 -35.76 14.09
C LEU A 797 3.47 -35.53 15.34
N ASN A 798 2.89 -35.66 16.54
CA ASN A 798 3.64 -35.64 17.81
C ASN A 798 4.67 -36.78 17.86
N LYS A 799 4.31 -38.00 17.44
CA LYS A 799 5.22 -39.14 17.43
C LYS A 799 6.41 -38.96 16.48
N ASN A 800 6.24 -38.21 15.40
CA ASN A 800 7.28 -37.93 14.41
C ASN A 800 8.00 -36.60 14.66
N ASN A 801 7.81 -35.97 15.83
CA ASN A 801 8.46 -34.71 16.22
C ASN A 801 8.20 -33.55 15.25
N VAL A 802 7.02 -33.49 14.64
CA VAL A 802 6.58 -32.31 13.87
C VAL A 802 6.08 -31.25 14.87
N PRO A 803 6.57 -30.00 14.85
CA PRO A 803 6.10 -28.96 15.75
C PRO A 803 4.61 -28.66 15.53
N LEU A 804 3.83 -28.65 16.62
CA LEU A 804 2.40 -28.34 16.65
C LEU A 804 2.05 -27.54 17.88
N SER A 805 0.94 -26.80 17.80
CA SER A 805 0.34 -26.18 18.98
C SER A 805 -0.14 -27.24 19.97
N SER A 806 -0.02 -26.94 21.28
CA SER A 806 -0.46 -27.82 22.37
C SER A 806 -1.95 -28.21 22.28
N LYS A 807 -2.78 -27.37 21.68
CA LYS A 807 -4.17 -27.65 21.28
C LYS A 807 -4.33 -27.32 19.80
N CYS A 808 -3.89 -28.23 18.93
CA CYS A 808 -4.07 -28.11 17.49
C CYS A 808 -5.57 -28.17 17.15
N ASP A 809 -6.16 -27.03 16.80
CA ASP A 809 -7.55 -26.92 16.36
C ASP A 809 -7.59 -26.45 14.89
N PRO A 810 -8.07 -27.27 13.95
CA PRO A 810 -8.26 -26.86 12.56
C PRO A 810 -9.06 -25.56 12.40
N LEU A 811 -10.07 -25.34 13.25
CA LEU A 811 -10.98 -24.20 13.10
C LEU A 811 -10.26 -22.86 13.35
N SER A 812 -9.33 -22.81 14.31
CA SER A 812 -8.59 -21.58 14.64
C SER A 812 -7.63 -21.17 13.52
N ILE A 813 -7.12 -22.14 12.75
CA ILE A 813 -6.27 -21.88 11.57
C ILE A 813 -7.12 -21.43 10.37
N LEU A 814 -8.29 -22.05 10.18
CA LEU A 814 -9.11 -21.83 8.99
C LEU A 814 -9.98 -20.57 9.05
N ALA A 815 -10.36 -20.11 10.25
CA ALA A 815 -11.28 -19.00 10.41
C ALA A 815 -10.99 -18.19 11.68
N SER A 816 -11.16 -16.87 11.59
CA SER A 816 -11.09 -16.00 12.76
C SER A 816 -12.42 -15.97 13.52
N GLU A 817 -12.40 -15.52 14.78
CA GLU A 817 -13.63 -15.27 15.55
C GLU A 817 -14.55 -14.24 14.86
N ALA A 818 -13.96 -13.26 14.17
CA ALA A 818 -14.69 -12.27 13.38
C ALA A 818 -15.42 -12.93 12.19
N ASP A 819 -14.78 -13.88 11.51
CA ASP A 819 -15.42 -14.62 10.40
C ASP A 819 -16.61 -15.44 10.90
N MET A 820 -16.44 -16.14 12.03
CA MET A 820 -17.50 -16.95 12.64
C MET A 820 -18.68 -16.09 13.10
N ALA A 821 -18.43 -14.94 13.73
CA ALA A 821 -19.46 -13.98 14.09
C ALA A 821 -20.17 -13.40 12.85
N GLY A 822 -19.42 -13.16 11.76
CA GLY A 822 -19.97 -12.76 10.47
C GLY A 822 -20.91 -13.82 9.89
N TRP A 823 -20.53 -15.10 9.94
CA TRP A 823 -21.38 -16.19 9.47
C TRP A 823 -22.65 -16.36 10.29
N ALA A 824 -22.56 -16.20 11.62
CA ALA A 824 -23.73 -16.20 12.50
C ALA A 824 -24.72 -15.08 12.13
N THR A 825 -24.21 -13.89 11.85
CA THR A 825 -25.03 -12.75 11.37
C THR A 825 -25.68 -13.03 10.01
N GLN A 826 -25.03 -13.84 9.17
CA GLN A 826 -25.54 -14.27 7.86
C GLN A 826 -26.53 -15.46 7.96
N GLY A 827 -26.81 -15.97 9.17
CA GLY A 827 -27.78 -17.04 9.42
C GLY A 827 -27.21 -18.45 9.48
N LEU A 828 -25.88 -18.62 9.55
CA LEU A 828 -25.26 -19.90 9.87
C LEU A 828 -25.40 -20.17 11.38
N PRO A 829 -25.79 -21.37 11.84
CA PRO A 829 -25.80 -21.67 13.26
C PRO A 829 -24.40 -21.56 13.89
N SER A 830 -24.33 -21.08 15.13
CA SER A 830 -23.05 -20.89 15.87
C SER A 830 -22.50 -22.17 16.51
N ASP A 831 -23.08 -23.34 16.20
CA ASP A 831 -22.55 -24.60 16.70
C ASP A 831 -21.25 -24.98 15.99
N ARG A 832 -20.46 -25.83 16.65
CA ARG A 832 -19.13 -26.21 16.20
C ARG A 832 -19.10 -26.80 14.78
N VAL A 833 -20.05 -27.68 14.46
CA VAL A 833 -20.08 -28.38 13.17
C VAL A 833 -20.45 -27.41 12.04
N SER A 834 -21.39 -26.50 12.30
CA SER A 834 -21.76 -25.44 11.37
C SER A 834 -20.59 -24.49 11.09
N CYS A 835 -19.86 -24.04 12.12
CA CYS A 835 -18.65 -23.22 11.95
C CYS A 835 -17.57 -23.97 11.16
N GLU A 836 -17.33 -25.25 11.44
CA GLU A 836 -16.40 -26.09 10.67
C GLU A 836 -16.82 -26.21 9.20
N ASN A 837 -18.10 -26.42 8.91
CA ASN A 837 -18.62 -26.47 7.54
C ASN A 837 -18.42 -25.12 6.84
N GLY A 838 -18.63 -24.01 7.55
CA GLY A 838 -18.39 -22.67 7.03
C GLY A 838 -16.92 -22.41 6.69
N ALA A 839 -16.02 -22.90 7.55
CA ALA A 839 -14.58 -22.84 7.35
C ALA A 839 -14.12 -23.69 6.16
N ILE A 840 -14.61 -24.93 6.03
CA ILE A 840 -14.35 -25.81 4.88
C ILE A 840 -14.79 -25.13 3.60
N MET A 841 -16.03 -24.62 3.55
CA MET A 841 -16.58 -24.02 2.34
C MET A 841 -15.85 -22.73 1.91
N THR A 842 -15.25 -22.01 2.85
CA THR A 842 -14.52 -20.77 2.56
C THR A 842 -13.09 -21.04 2.11
N ASN A 843 -12.46 -22.11 2.60
CA ASN A 843 -11.06 -22.45 2.33
C ASN A 843 -10.87 -23.56 1.30
N SER A 844 -11.91 -24.30 0.91
CA SER A 844 -11.81 -25.34 -0.10
C SER A 844 -11.60 -24.73 -1.48
N GLU A 845 -10.62 -25.25 -2.22
CA GLU A 845 -10.46 -24.94 -3.63
C GLU A 845 -11.51 -25.67 -4.50
N ARG A 846 -12.00 -26.84 -4.05
CA ARG A 846 -13.06 -27.60 -4.73
C ARG A 846 -14.41 -26.95 -4.51
N TRP A 847 -15.31 -27.17 -5.47
CA TRP A 847 -16.70 -26.75 -5.32
C TRP A 847 -17.40 -27.65 -4.31
N CYS A 848 -17.58 -27.15 -3.09
CA CYS A 848 -18.25 -27.92 -2.04
C CYS A 848 -19.71 -28.21 -2.41
N LEU A 849 -20.09 -29.48 -2.28
CA LEU A 849 -21.49 -29.91 -2.26
C LEU A 849 -22.00 -29.93 -0.83
N ILE A 850 -23.13 -29.26 -0.61
CA ILE A 850 -23.75 -29.14 0.71
C ILE A 850 -24.93 -30.08 0.80
N ILE A 851 -24.84 -31.02 1.74
CA ILE A 851 -25.94 -31.90 2.13
C ILE A 851 -26.75 -31.15 3.20
N ASP A 852 -27.84 -30.51 2.76
CA ASP A 852 -28.62 -29.58 3.58
C ASP A 852 -30.12 -29.94 3.52
N PRO A 853 -30.56 -30.96 4.28
CA PRO A 853 -31.96 -31.34 4.36
C PRO A 853 -32.82 -30.28 5.08
N GLN A 854 -32.22 -29.44 5.94
CA GLN A 854 -32.90 -28.43 6.75
C GLN A 854 -32.96 -27.04 6.10
N LEU A 855 -32.28 -26.85 4.97
CA LEU A 855 -32.22 -25.60 4.21
C LEU A 855 -31.57 -24.42 4.97
N GLN A 856 -30.71 -24.72 5.95
CA GLN A 856 -29.99 -23.70 6.72
C GLN A 856 -28.76 -23.21 5.96
N GLY A 857 -27.97 -24.13 5.40
CA GLY A 857 -26.76 -23.81 4.64
C GLY A 857 -27.07 -23.00 3.38
N ILE A 858 -28.17 -23.31 2.70
CA ILE A 858 -28.61 -22.52 1.53
C ILE A 858 -29.04 -21.10 1.90
N ALA A 859 -29.71 -20.91 3.04
CA ALA A 859 -30.09 -19.57 3.51
C ALA A 859 -28.83 -18.74 3.80
N TRP A 860 -27.85 -19.35 4.48
CA TRP A 860 -26.56 -18.73 4.74
C TRP A 860 -25.83 -18.30 3.46
N ILE A 861 -25.71 -19.17 2.45
CA ILE A 861 -25.04 -18.82 1.19
C ILE A 861 -25.73 -17.65 0.49
N LYS A 862 -27.07 -17.66 0.45
CA LYS A 862 -27.84 -16.58 -0.20
C LYS A 862 -27.58 -15.24 0.47
N ASN A 863 -27.45 -15.22 1.80
CA ASN A 863 -27.13 -14.01 2.56
C ASN A 863 -25.66 -13.60 2.38
N LYS A 864 -24.73 -14.56 2.43
CA LYS A 864 -23.28 -14.33 2.28
C LYS A 864 -22.92 -13.78 0.89
N GLU A 865 -23.57 -14.26 -0.16
CA GLU A 865 -23.31 -13.88 -1.55
C GLU A 865 -24.32 -12.87 -2.11
N ALA A 866 -25.15 -12.25 -1.24
CA ALA A 866 -26.18 -11.30 -1.66
C ALA A 866 -25.60 -10.09 -2.41
N SER A 867 -24.44 -9.58 -1.98
CA SER A 867 -23.73 -8.48 -2.63
C SER A 867 -23.02 -8.88 -3.94
N ASN A 868 -22.77 -10.19 -4.15
CA ASN A 868 -21.97 -10.72 -5.25
C ASN A 868 -22.82 -11.15 -6.47
N ASN A 869 -24.08 -10.72 -6.55
CA ASN A 869 -25.01 -11.03 -7.64
C ASN A 869 -25.16 -12.54 -7.91
N LEU A 870 -25.44 -13.32 -6.84
CA LEU A 870 -25.64 -14.76 -6.89
C LEU A 870 -26.69 -15.18 -7.94
N GLN A 871 -26.29 -16.06 -8.86
CA GLN A 871 -27.17 -16.64 -9.88
C GLN A 871 -27.67 -18.01 -9.42
N ILE A 872 -28.99 -18.15 -9.26
CA ILE A 872 -29.59 -19.38 -8.76
C ILE A 872 -30.18 -20.19 -9.92
N THR A 873 -29.76 -21.45 -10.04
CA THR A 873 -30.26 -22.37 -11.06
C THR A 873 -30.54 -23.77 -10.48
N ARG A 874 -31.12 -24.65 -11.31
CA ARG A 874 -31.42 -26.05 -10.97
C ARG A 874 -31.13 -26.94 -12.17
N MET A 875 -30.76 -28.19 -11.90
CA MET A 875 -30.56 -29.20 -12.95
C MET A 875 -31.85 -29.38 -13.78
N GLY A 876 -31.71 -29.60 -15.09
CA GLY A 876 -32.82 -29.78 -16.03
C GLY A 876 -33.52 -28.49 -16.51
N ARG A 877 -33.15 -27.30 -16.00
CA ARG A 877 -33.72 -26.04 -16.53
C ARG A 877 -33.12 -25.66 -17.89
N PRO A 878 -33.93 -25.29 -18.91
CA PRO A 878 -33.43 -24.96 -20.24
C PRO A 878 -32.39 -23.83 -20.29
N LYS A 879 -32.53 -22.84 -19.40
CA LYS A 879 -31.62 -21.67 -19.33
C LYS A 879 -30.35 -21.92 -18.52
N MET A 880 -30.19 -23.10 -17.91
CA MET A 880 -29.05 -23.39 -17.03
C MET A 880 -27.71 -23.20 -17.73
N VAL A 881 -27.54 -23.80 -18.92
CA VAL A 881 -26.30 -23.68 -19.70
C VAL A 881 -26.00 -22.20 -19.97
N ALA A 882 -26.98 -21.43 -20.47
CA ALA A 882 -26.82 -20.00 -20.72
C ALA A 882 -26.45 -19.18 -19.46
N THR A 883 -27.00 -19.53 -18.29
CA THR A 883 -26.60 -18.92 -17.01
C THR A 883 -25.14 -19.21 -16.67
N PHE A 884 -24.67 -20.45 -16.89
CA PHE A 884 -23.26 -20.79 -16.72
C PHE A 884 -22.37 -20.08 -17.75
N GLU A 885 -22.79 -20.01 -19.02
CA GLU A 885 -22.05 -19.29 -20.07
C GLU A 885 -21.80 -17.83 -19.66
N ALA A 886 -22.85 -17.12 -19.25
CA ALA A 886 -22.73 -15.72 -18.83
C ALA A 886 -21.96 -15.55 -17.51
N SER A 887 -22.13 -16.47 -16.56
CA SER A 887 -21.49 -16.36 -15.23
C SER A 887 -20.01 -16.69 -15.27
N LEU A 888 -19.58 -17.63 -16.11
CA LEU A 888 -18.16 -17.99 -16.28
C LEU A 888 -17.36 -16.84 -16.89
N ASP A 889 -17.93 -16.17 -17.90
CA ASP A 889 -17.29 -15.02 -18.57
C ASP A 889 -17.26 -13.78 -17.65
N GLN A 890 -18.37 -13.50 -16.95
CA GLN A 890 -18.50 -12.34 -16.06
C GLN A 890 -17.89 -12.54 -14.66
N GLY A 891 -17.56 -13.78 -14.26
CA GLY A 891 -17.07 -14.10 -12.92
C GLY A 891 -18.13 -14.03 -11.82
N LYS A 892 -19.40 -14.35 -12.14
CA LYS A 892 -20.50 -14.34 -11.16
C LYS A 892 -20.61 -15.66 -10.41
N THR A 893 -21.02 -15.60 -9.15
CA THR A 893 -21.28 -16.80 -8.32
C THR A 893 -22.55 -17.50 -8.79
N VAL A 894 -22.51 -18.84 -8.95
CA VAL A 894 -23.67 -19.67 -9.29
C VAL A 894 -23.99 -20.65 -8.16
N LEU A 895 -25.26 -20.80 -7.82
CA LEU A 895 -25.78 -21.81 -6.90
C LEU A 895 -26.72 -22.77 -7.64
N ILE A 896 -26.41 -24.07 -7.59
CA ILE A 896 -27.32 -25.13 -8.04
C ILE A 896 -28.11 -25.65 -6.84
N GLU A 897 -29.43 -25.43 -6.84
CA GLU A 897 -30.31 -25.94 -5.79
C GLU A 897 -30.85 -27.33 -6.09
N ASN A 898 -31.08 -28.11 -5.02
CA ASN A 898 -31.78 -29.39 -5.06
C ASN A 898 -31.21 -30.36 -6.10
N MET A 899 -29.88 -30.54 -6.07
CA MET A 899 -29.21 -31.55 -6.86
C MET A 899 -29.64 -32.95 -6.43
N GLY A 900 -29.96 -33.78 -7.42
CA GLY A 900 -30.11 -35.23 -7.23
C GLY A 900 -28.75 -35.92 -7.31
N GLU A 901 -28.76 -37.24 -7.40
CA GLU A 901 -27.55 -38.08 -7.44
C GLU A 901 -26.88 -38.14 -8.83
N SER A 902 -27.58 -37.66 -9.87
CA SER A 902 -27.03 -37.56 -11.23
C SER A 902 -26.69 -36.12 -11.59
N ILE A 903 -25.52 -35.93 -12.21
CA ILE A 903 -25.02 -34.65 -12.69
C ILE A 903 -25.00 -34.69 -14.22
N ASP A 904 -25.45 -33.61 -14.86
CA ASP A 904 -25.37 -33.47 -16.31
C ASP A 904 -23.90 -33.44 -16.76
N ALA A 905 -23.54 -34.31 -17.70
CA ALA A 905 -22.19 -34.42 -18.24
C ALA A 905 -21.67 -33.09 -18.84
N VAL A 906 -22.58 -32.19 -19.27
CA VAL A 906 -22.23 -30.84 -19.73
C VAL A 906 -21.49 -30.02 -18.67
N LEU A 907 -21.80 -30.23 -17.39
CA LEU A 907 -21.21 -29.48 -16.28
C LEU A 907 -19.90 -30.09 -15.78
N ALA A 908 -19.54 -31.30 -16.20
CA ALA A 908 -18.31 -31.96 -15.76
C ALA A 908 -17.04 -31.09 -15.97
N PRO A 909 -16.84 -30.36 -17.09
CA PRO A 909 -15.71 -29.47 -17.25
C PRO A 909 -15.69 -28.29 -16.27
N VAL A 910 -16.85 -27.81 -15.83
CA VAL A 910 -16.98 -26.69 -14.88
C VAL A 910 -16.72 -27.16 -13.46
N ILE A 911 -17.32 -28.29 -13.07
CA ILE A 911 -17.13 -28.89 -11.74
C ILE A 911 -15.67 -29.28 -11.56
N GLY A 912 -15.10 -29.97 -12.55
CA GLY A 912 -13.68 -30.37 -12.53
C GLY A 912 -12.67 -29.27 -12.79
N ARG A 913 -13.13 -28.03 -13.08
CA ARG A 913 -12.27 -26.87 -13.40
C ARG A 913 -11.27 -27.19 -14.52
N ASN A 914 -11.73 -27.90 -15.55
CA ASN A 914 -10.93 -28.33 -16.70
C ASN A 914 -10.63 -27.15 -17.63
N THR A 915 -9.73 -26.26 -17.21
CA THR A 915 -9.32 -25.07 -17.96
C THR A 915 -8.28 -25.39 -19.04
N ILE A 916 -8.43 -24.77 -20.20
CA ILE A 916 -7.49 -24.81 -21.33
C ILE A 916 -6.82 -23.44 -21.41
N ARG A 917 -5.50 -23.41 -21.35
CA ARG A 917 -4.73 -22.16 -21.49
C ARG A 917 -4.54 -21.85 -22.98
N ARG A 918 -5.03 -20.71 -23.46
CA ARG A 918 -4.70 -20.16 -24.79
C ARG A 918 -4.15 -18.75 -24.64
N GLY A 919 -2.83 -18.60 -24.85
CA GLY A 919 -2.13 -17.35 -24.59
C GLY A 919 -2.19 -16.95 -23.11
N LYS A 920 -2.71 -15.75 -22.82
CA LYS A 920 -2.92 -15.26 -21.45
C LYS A 920 -4.26 -15.68 -20.84
N ASN A 921 -5.25 -16.07 -21.66
CA ASN A 921 -6.59 -16.39 -21.20
C ASN A 921 -6.71 -17.87 -20.81
N ARG A 922 -7.53 -18.13 -19.79
CA ARG A 922 -8.01 -19.48 -19.45
C ARG A 922 -9.40 -19.64 -20.04
N LEU A 923 -9.64 -20.74 -20.74
CA LEU A 923 -10.92 -21.07 -21.37
C LEU A 923 -11.47 -22.35 -20.71
N ILE A 924 -12.79 -22.49 -20.62
CA ILE A 924 -13.46 -23.74 -20.29
C ILE A 924 -14.39 -24.10 -21.44
N LYS A 925 -14.39 -25.37 -21.83
CA LYS A 925 -15.32 -25.90 -22.83
C LYS A 925 -16.62 -26.34 -22.15
N LEU A 926 -17.73 -25.68 -22.50
CA LEU A 926 -19.07 -26.00 -22.00
C LEU A 926 -19.93 -26.47 -23.18
N GLY A 927 -20.17 -27.79 -23.28
CA GLY A 927 -20.73 -28.38 -24.49
C GLY A 927 -19.83 -28.12 -25.70
N ASP A 928 -20.36 -27.49 -26.74
CA ASP A 928 -19.62 -27.20 -27.97
C ASP A 928 -18.90 -25.84 -27.96
N LYS A 929 -19.17 -24.98 -26.97
CA LYS A 929 -18.58 -23.63 -26.90
C LYS A 929 -17.38 -23.58 -25.97
N GLU A 930 -16.38 -22.81 -26.37
CA GLU A 930 -15.27 -22.40 -25.52
C GLU A 930 -15.58 -21.03 -24.91
N ILE A 931 -15.47 -20.91 -23.59
CA ILE A 931 -15.89 -19.73 -22.83
C ILE A 931 -14.70 -19.26 -22.00
N ASN A 932 -14.51 -17.95 -21.85
CA ASN A 932 -13.47 -17.44 -20.95
C ASN A 932 -13.80 -17.81 -19.50
N TYR A 933 -12.78 -18.29 -18.79
CA TYR A 933 -12.87 -18.61 -17.39
C TYR A 933 -12.36 -17.43 -16.56
N ASN A 934 -13.27 -16.75 -15.87
CA ASN A 934 -12.93 -15.70 -14.93
C ASN A 934 -12.52 -16.28 -13.56
N PRO A 935 -11.34 -15.94 -13.00
CA PRO A 935 -10.88 -16.45 -11.70
C PRO A 935 -11.81 -16.15 -10.52
N ASN A 936 -12.66 -15.13 -10.62
CA ASN A 936 -13.61 -14.75 -9.56
C ASN A 936 -14.87 -15.62 -9.55
N PHE A 937 -15.10 -16.43 -10.59
CA PHE A 937 -16.25 -17.33 -10.65
C PHE A 937 -16.25 -18.30 -9.46
N ARG A 938 -17.42 -18.49 -8.83
CA ARG A 938 -17.62 -19.45 -7.75
C ARG A 938 -18.86 -20.31 -8.01
N LEU A 939 -18.79 -21.60 -7.68
CA LEU A 939 -19.91 -22.54 -7.78
C LEU A 939 -20.23 -23.14 -6.41
N PHE A 940 -21.50 -23.04 -6.03
CA PHE A 940 -22.08 -23.73 -4.88
C PHE A 940 -23.08 -24.77 -5.34
N MET A 941 -23.06 -25.94 -4.70
CA MET A 941 -23.96 -27.04 -4.99
C MET A 941 -24.69 -27.44 -3.72
N GLN A 942 -26.00 -27.66 -3.81
CA GLN A 942 -26.82 -28.03 -2.67
C GLN A 942 -27.76 -29.19 -3.00
N THR A 943 -27.89 -30.12 -2.07
CA THR A 943 -28.88 -31.20 -2.13
C THR A 943 -29.71 -31.27 -0.85
N LYS A 944 -31.00 -31.58 -0.99
CA LYS A 944 -31.93 -31.81 0.13
C LYS A 944 -31.95 -33.26 0.61
N LEU A 945 -31.31 -34.16 -0.13
CA LEU A 945 -31.23 -35.57 0.22
C LEU A 945 -30.38 -35.70 1.49
N SER A 946 -30.88 -36.42 2.49
CA SER A 946 -30.16 -36.58 3.77
C SER A 946 -28.96 -37.52 3.66
N ASN A 947 -29.00 -38.49 2.74
CA ASN A 947 -27.94 -39.46 2.51
C ASN A 947 -27.83 -39.78 1.01
N PRO A 948 -27.37 -38.82 0.19
CA PRO A 948 -27.20 -39.04 -1.24
C PRO A 948 -25.98 -39.92 -1.51
N HIS A 949 -26.05 -40.77 -2.53
CA HIS A 949 -24.89 -41.51 -3.02
C HIS A 949 -24.34 -40.87 -4.31
N TYR A 950 -23.17 -40.23 -4.20
CA TYR A 950 -22.41 -39.79 -5.37
C TYR A 950 -21.26 -40.76 -5.65
N PRO A 951 -20.98 -41.08 -6.93
CA PRO A 951 -19.85 -41.92 -7.28
C PRO A 951 -18.50 -41.27 -6.91
N PRO A 952 -17.44 -42.06 -6.68
CA PRO A 952 -16.11 -41.53 -6.35
C PRO A 952 -15.57 -40.53 -7.37
N GLU A 953 -15.94 -40.69 -8.65
CA GLU A 953 -15.64 -39.73 -9.70
C GLU A 953 -16.17 -38.33 -9.38
N ILE A 954 -17.42 -38.22 -8.92
CA ILE A 954 -18.02 -36.92 -8.58
C ILE A 954 -17.41 -36.37 -7.29
N GLN A 955 -17.10 -37.22 -6.31
CA GLN A 955 -16.46 -36.78 -5.06
C GLN A 955 -15.00 -36.30 -5.28
N ALA A 956 -14.33 -36.81 -6.32
CA ALA A 956 -12.98 -36.42 -6.68
C ALA A 956 -12.91 -35.05 -7.36
N GLU A 957 -13.95 -34.65 -8.10
CA GLU A 957 -14.06 -33.33 -8.75
C GLU A 957 -14.46 -32.24 -7.74
#